data_AF-S3V481-F1
#
_entry.id   AF-S3V481-F1
#
_cell.length_a   1.000
_cell.length_b   1.000
_cell.length_c   1.000
_cell.angle_alpha   90.00
_cell.angle_beta   90.00
_cell.angle_gamma   90.00
#
_symmetry.space_group_name_H-M   'P 1'
#
loop_
_entity.id
_entity.type
_entity.pdbx_description
1 polymer ?
#
loop_
_entity_poly.entity_id
_entity_poly.type
_entity_poly.pdbx_seq_one_letter_code
_entity_poly.pdbx_strand_id
1 'polypeptide(L)'
;MRSYFNRANSYKIFALIGVSAFYCQHSAKADWWELSQVPSAFKFQYVPEDTSNSEFLNLSLQIRDTKTCIEAGEHPNYFASLCMEDSRQTIREGLNRLVNGWRQNELMAPLFFEDSKSRISITIGIYKINELRKQILPARSGILGSREIRKDLADGVLFFDRNHYSRKFHTASFSVFLLSDTETLWIHPPAGDGDLYLSIKIEAGIDLGDELKNTIASISGKNAKILSNCKSELPVISEVFGETESVTGRWIELFNSKQYPICEAGMEFVLFGNRVVLPKTTGHFLPGETRVYAEESSSLERIPVSGLRWGDLKRNGSLQLSKQELLTERILPGGGYRYGSETLSWKPAGFSECGSNRQLPYLPESYCMDPGFPAGVNPLLGKEFPGCDPRDFILEELNPIGIYWEGKLRSDLKFIDLEYIGYRECKPENLEFQWAQSTVPISTTGSIKEKSILTVGALPFLFGAATVSYRNLSSLKLSDPFQLRDRMTGVTHSIWDGAGIIETPNRFALEIPGVATSSLLIRNNRTYLPLRGEVFAGIHHLHRVFPGKKTGFEFSGRSLLSEISWAGSYKGIEPIASDRFLEVQSETEAAHSALLEVETDSGSITSALFPIDVGFSVLSSGKLICFPQSLVWKDSGFSLPQTGSTIVKLRHPVTGELWDELRYSSAGPGKNDTRNKIRRSGYQFIDSNGHRSWKDSDISESIDRLPECFNTHASPGSSNLSTARQE
;
A
#
# COMPACT_ATOMS: atom_id res chain seq x y z
N MET A 1 -41.22 65.37 -41.73
CA MET A 1 -40.46 66.31 -42.58
C MET A 1 -39.71 67.26 -41.66
N ARG A 2 -38.36 67.16 -41.61
CA ARG A 2 -37.40 68.11 -40.99
C ARG A 2 -37.51 68.31 -39.46
N SER A 3 -36.46 68.53 -38.68
CA SER A 3 -35.02 68.80 -38.90
C SER A 3 -34.27 68.32 -37.63
N TYR A 4 -33.12 67.65 -37.70
CA TYR A 4 -31.78 68.13 -38.05
C TYR A 4 -31.23 69.29 -37.19
N PHE A 5 -30.26 68.90 -36.34
CA PHE A 5 -29.02 69.59 -35.92
C PHE A 5 -28.99 70.64 -34.80
N ASN A 6 -28.30 70.27 -33.71
CA ASN A 6 -27.01 70.80 -33.21
C ASN A 6 -26.89 70.48 -31.71
N ARG A 7 -25.76 70.19 -31.06
CA ARG A 7 -24.36 69.89 -31.40
C ARG A 7 -23.69 69.55 -30.06
N ALA A 8 -22.76 68.60 -30.07
CA ALA A 8 -21.53 68.55 -29.27
C ALA A 8 -21.61 68.73 -27.73
N ASN A 9 -21.54 67.62 -26.98
CA ASN A 9 -20.54 67.40 -25.91
C ASN A 9 -20.79 66.05 -25.20
N SER A 10 -20.23 64.97 -25.75
CA SER A 10 -19.97 63.71 -25.02
C SER A 10 -19.20 62.71 -25.88
N TYR A 11 -18.10 63.17 -26.49
CA TYR A 11 -16.99 62.28 -26.86
C TYR A 11 -15.89 62.49 -25.83
N LYS A 12 -15.37 61.37 -25.31
CA LYS A 12 -14.40 61.20 -24.22
C LYS A 12 -15.05 61.03 -22.86
N ILE A 13 -14.70 59.91 -22.20
CA ILE A 13 -15.22 59.41 -20.92
C ILE A 13 -16.59 58.73 -21.05
N PHE A 14 -16.67 57.62 -21.78
CA PHE A 14 -17.59 56.50 -21.51
C PHE A 14 -17.31 55.27 -22.41
N ALA A 15 -16.40 55.39 -23.38
CA ALA A 15 -15.86 54.27 -24.16
C ALA A 15 -14.60 53.61 -23.55
N LEU A 16 -14.28 53.88 -22.28
CA LEU A 16 -13.03 53.42 -21.63
C LEU A 16 -13.24 52.66 -20.31
N ILE A 17 -14.48 52.30 -19.96
CA ILE A 17 -14.78 51.48 -18.76
C ILE A 17 -15.72 50.29 -19.08
N GLY A 18 -16.26 50.21 -20.31
CA GLY A 18 -17.18 49.13 -20.73
C GLY A 18 -16.59 48.01 -21.59
N VAL A 19 -15.26 47.99 -21.81
CA VAL A 19 -14.59 46.97 -22.67
C VAL A 19 -13.49 46.19 -21.91
N SER A 20 -13.23 46.52 -20.65
CA SER A 20 -12.20 45.87 -19.82
C SER A 20 -12.77 44.91 -18.76
N ALA A 21 -14.03 44.48 -18.87
CA ALA A 21 -14.67 43.54 -17.93
C ALA A 21 -15.22 42.25 -18.58
N PHE A 22 -14.90 41.99 -19.86
CA PHE A 22 -15.23 40.72 -20.55
C PHE A 22 -13.98 39.97 -21.03
N TYR A 23 -12.83 40.24 -20.40
CA TYR A 23 -11.56 39.56 -20.66
C TYR A 23 -11.01 38.97 -19.35
N CYS A 24 -11.81 38.13 -18.69
CA CYS A 24 -11.36 37.18 -17.69
C CYS A 24 -12.47 36.15 -17.48
N GLN A 25 -12.09 34.87 -17.45
CA GLN A 25 -12.95 33.70 -17.25
C GLN A 25 -13.85 33.33 -18.44
N HIS A 26 -13.23 32.94 -19.56
CA HIS A 26 -13.72 31.79 -20.31
C HIS A 26 -12.69 30.65 -20.20
N SER A 27 -12.86 29.86 -19.15
CA SER A 27 -12.46 28.45 -19.11
C SER A 27 -13.34 27.71 -20.12
N ALA A 28 -12.99 27.83 -21.40
CA ALA A 28 -13.61 27.05 -22.45
C ALA A 28 -12.60 25.98 -22.87
N LYS A 29 -12.88 24.73 -22.49
CA LYS A 29 -12.56 23.54 -23.27
C LYS A 29 -13.28 23.66 -24.64
N ALA A 30 -12.90 24.66 -25.44
CA ALA A 30 -13.45 24.89 -26.76
C ALA A 30 -12.61 24.09 -27.76
N ASP A 31 -13.23 23.08 -28.37
CA ASP A 31 -12.94 22.48 -29.67
C ASP A 31 -11.64 22.98 -30.35
N TRP A 32 -10.51 22.38 -29.96
CA TRP A 32 -9.18 22.79 -30.41
C TRP A 32 -8.81 22.27 -31.82
N TRP A 33 -9.80 22.00 -32.69
CA TRP A 33 -9.57 21.32 -33.97
C TRP A 33 -9.79 22.18 -35.22
N GLU A 34 -10.22 23.45 -35.10
CA GLU A 34 -10.59 24.27 -36.26
C GLU A 34 -9.46 25.12 -36.87
N LEU A 35 -8.19 24.95 -36.50
CA LEU A 35 -7.09 25.75 -37.08
C LEU A 35 -5.90 24.91 -37.56
N SER A 36 -6.15 24.04 -38.54
CA SER A 36 -5.24 23.92 -39.70
C SER A 36 -5.95 23.24 -40.87
N GLN A 37 -6.12 23.94 -41.99
CA GLN A 37 -6.30 23.29 -43.28
C GLN A 37 -5.05 22.43 -43.51
N VAL A 38 -5.18 21.11 -43.42
CA VAL A 38 -4.07 20.14 -43.46
C VAL A 38 -3.30 20.27 -44.79
N PRO A 39 -2.04 20.74 -44.82
CA PRO A 39 -1.28 20.88 -46.06
C PRO A 39 -0.64 19.56 -46.55
N SER A 40 -0.48 18.56 -45.66
CA SER A 40 0.19 17.28 -45.93
C SER A 40 -0.52 16.10 -45.23
N ALA A 41 -0.60 14.93 -45.89
CA ALA A 41 -1.33 13.77 -45.36
C ALA A 41 -0.65 13.11 -44.15
N PHE A 42 0.68 13.10 -44.09
CA PHE A 42 1.44 12.71 -42.90
C PHE A 42 2.06 13.95 -42.27
N LYS A 43 1.97 14.08 -40.96
CA LYS A 43 2.59 15.17 -40.20
C LYS A 43 3.30 14.59 -38.99
N PHE A 44 4.57 14.93 -38.86
CA PHE A 44 5.35 14.68 -37.64
C PHE A 44 5.71 16.03 -37.01
N GLN A 45 5.27 16.23 -35.78
CA GLN A 45 5.44 17.46 -35.04
C GLN A 45 6.40 17.25 -33.87
N TYR A 46 7.46 18.07 -33.83
CA TYR A 46 8.38 18.17 -32.71
C TYR A 46 8.49 19.61 -32.21
N VAL A 47 7.80 19.91 -31.11
CA VAL A 47 7.71 21.24 -30.51
C VAL A 47 8.01 21.15 -29.01
N PRO A 48 9.26 20.88 -28.62
CA PRO A 48 9.64 20.73 -27.21
C PRO A 48 9.50 22.05 -26.42
N GLU A 49 9.49 23.20 -27.10
CA GLU A 49 9.33 24.52 -26.48
C GLU A 49 7.91 24.78 -25.96
N ASP A 50 6.92 23.97 -26.35
CA ASP A 50 5.54 24.16 -25.92
C ASP A 50 5.35 23.77 -24.44
N THR A 51 4.95 24.75 -23.64
CA THR A 51 4.75 24.62 -22.20
C THR A 51 3.33 24.22 -21.81
N SER A 52 2.39 24.13 -22.76
CA SER A 52 1.00 23.69 -22.51
C SER A 52 0.95 22.25 -21.98
N ASN A 53 -0.11 21.90 -21.25
CA ASN A 53 -0.26 20.53 -20.76
C ASN A 53 -0.37 19.56 -21.94
N SER A 54 0.54 18.60 -22.00
CA SER A 54 0.53 17.61 -23.06
C SER A 54 -0.36 16.44 -22.70
N GLU A 55 -1.08 15.93 -23.68
CA GLU A 55 -1.86 14.70 -23.54
C GLU A 55 -1.11 13.56 -24.23
N PHE A 56 -0.98 12.42 -23.54
CA PHE A 56 -0.43 11.21 -24.11
C PHE A 56 -1.54 10.44 -24.83
N LEU A 57 -1.43 10.34 -26.14
CA LEU A 57 -2.35 9.65 -27.02
C LEU A 57 -1.74 8.32 -27.46
N ASN A 58 -2.33 7.22 -26.98
CA ASN A 58 -2.11 5.91 -27.57
C ASN A 58 -2.53 5.92 -29.06
N LEU A 59 -1.96 5.02 -29.85
CA LEU A 59 -2.32 4.87 -31.26
C LEU A 59 -3.84 4.73 -31.41
N SER A 60 -4.46 5.71 -32.05
CA SER A 60 -5.91 5.78 -32.20
C SER A 60 -6.31 6.14 -33.63
N LEU A 61 -7.50 5.69 -34.02
CA LEU A 61 -8.14 6.03 -35.28
C LEU A 61 -9.18 7.10 -35.00
N GLN A 62 -9.03 8.26 -35.64
CA GLN A 62 -9.97 9.37 -35.58
C GLN A 62 -10.60 9.58 -36.95
N ILE A 63 -11.87 10.00 -36.96
CA ILE A 63 -12.61 10.29 -38.19
C ILE A 63 -12.89 11.78 -38.21
N ARG A 64 -12.43 12.45 -39.25
CA ARG A 64 -12.59 13.88 -39.43
C ARG A 64 -13.11 14.13 -40.84
N ASP A 65 -14.36 14.56 -40.95
CA ASP A 65 -15.08 14.73 -42.23
C ASP A 65 -15.07 13.45 -43.08
N THR A 66 -14.40 13.48 -44.24
CA THR A 66 -14.21 12.36 -45.18
C THR A 66 -12.87 11.64 -45.01
N LYS A 67 -12.09 11.98 -43.97
CA LYS A 67 -10.76 11.43 -43.75
C LYS A 67 -10.71 10.51 -42.54
N THR A 68 -9.90 9.46 -42.68
CA THR A 68 -9.51 8.58 -41.58
C THR A 68 -8.09 8.92 -41.17
N CYS A 69 -7.90 9.29 -39.91
CA CYS A 69 -6.64 9.72 -39.33
C CYS A 69 -6.11 8.69 -38.32
N ILE A 70 -4.85 8.28 -38.48
CA ILE A 70 -4.09 7.53 -37.47
C ILE A 70 -3.26 8.53 -36.68
N GLU A 71 -3.42 8.57 -35.36
CA GLU A 71 -2.78 9.55 -34.49
C GLU A 71 -2.12 8.88 -33.28
N ALA A 72 -0.93 9.34 -32.90
CA ALA A 72 -0.23 8.89 -31.69
C ALA A 72 0.79 9.92 -31.18
N GLY A 73 1.14 9.80 -29.90
CA GLY A 73 2.24 10.53 -29.28
C GLY A 73 1.82 11.44 -28.13
N GLU A 74 2.53 12.55 -27.99
CA GLU A 74 2.34 13.59 -26.99
C GLU A 74 1.93 14.87 -27.70
N HIS A 75 0.63 15.20 -27.69
CA HIS A 75 0.19 16.45 -28.30
C HIS A 75 0.37 17.60 -27.31
N PRO A 76 0.99 18.74 -27.68
CA PRO A 76 1.53 19.09 -29.01
C PRO A 76 3.05 18.85 -29.19
N ASN A 77 3.77 18.34 -28.19
CA ASN A 77 5.24 18.34 -28.15
C ASN A 77 5.92 17.31 -29.07
N TYR A 78 5.38 16.10 -29.18
CA TYR A 78 5.94 14.99 -29.95
C TYR A 78 4.80 14.14 -30.52
N PHE A 79 4.25 14.54 -31.66
CA PHE A 79 3.00 14.00 -32.18
C PHE A 79 3.12 13.62 -33.65
N ALA A 80 2.51 12.52 -34.05
CA ALA A 80 2.41 12.12 -35.45
C ALA A 80 0.95 11.83 -35.82
N SER A 81 0.57 12.27 -37.02
CA SER A 81 -0.73 12.01 -37.60
C SER A 81 -0.62 11.66 -39.08
N LEU A 82 -1.33 10.62 -39.52
CA LEU A 82 -1.51 10.26 -40.92
C LEU A 82 -3.01 10.28 -41.26
N CYS A 83 -3.43 11.22 -42.10
CA CYS A 83 -4.83 11.36 -42.53
C CYS A 83 -4.95 11.05 -44.02
N MET A 84 -5.81 10.08 -44.37
CA MET A 84 -6.10 9.70 -45.76
C MET A 84 -7.58 9.89 -46.07
N GLU A 85 -7.89 10.22 -47.32
CA GLU A 85 -9.28 10.29 -47.79
C GLU A 85 -9.94 8.90 -47.79
N ASP A 86 -11.09 8.77 -47.12
CA ASP A 86 -11.76 7.48 -46.90
C ASP A 86 -13.28 7.55 -47.15
N SER A 87 -13.66 8.16 -48.26
CA SER A 87 -15.07 8.30 -48.68
C SER A 87 -15.84 6.97 -48.80
N ARG A 88 -15.15 5.82 -48.91
CA ARG A 88 -15.74 4.48 -49.06
C ARG A 88 -15.55 3.58 -47.82
N GLN A 89 -15.01 4.10 -46.72
CA GLN A 89 -14.75 3.40 -45.44
C GLN A 89 -13.78 2.21 -45.52
N THR A 90 -13.20 1.92 -46.69
CA THR A 90 -12.29 0.79 -46.91
C THR A 90 -10.98 0.94 -46.14
N ILE A 91 -10.48 2.17 -45.98
CA ILE A 91 -9.24 2.42 -45.26
C ILE A 91 -9.48 2.24 -43.77
N ARG A 92 -10.57 2.81 -43.23
CA ARG A 92 -10.97 2.66 -41.83
C ARG A 92 -11.11 1.21 -41.42
N GLU A 93 -11.84 0.40 -42.18
CA GLU A 93 -12.04 -1.02 -41.84
C GLU A 93 -10.72 -1.79 -41.82
N GLY A 94 -9.88 -1.60 -42.83
CA GLY A 94 -8.58 -2.27 -42.94
C GLY A 94 -7.60 -1.85 -41.84
N LEU A 95 -7.51 -0.55 -41.55
CA LEU A 95 -6.69 -0.04 -40.45
C LEU A 95 -7.19 -0.50 -39.09
N ASN A 96 -8.50 -0.46 -38.86
CA ASN A 96 -9.08 -0.89 -37.60
C ASN A 96 -8.81 -2.39 -37.36
N ARG A 97 -8.89 -3.21 -38.42
CA ARG A 97 -8.52 -4.62 -38.36
C ARG A 97 -7.06 -4.82 -37.95
N LEU A 98 -6.11 -4.12 -38.59
CA LEU A 98 -4.68 -4.24 -38.25
C LEU A 98 -4.33 -3.69 -36.87
N VAL A 99 -4.89 -2.55 -36.48
CA VAL A 99 -4.68 -1.97 -35.14
C VAL A 99 -5.23 -2.90 -34.06
N ASN A 100 -6.39 -3.52 -34.29
CA ASN A 100 -6.94 -4.50 -33.34
C ASN A 100 -6.10 -5.79 -33.30
N GLY A 101 -5.66 -6.33 -34.44
CA GLY A 101 -4.75 -7.48 -34.48
C GLY A 101 -3.43 -7.20 -33.76
N TRP A 102 -2.84 -6.01 -33.95
CA TRP A 102 -1.65 -5.58 -33.22
C TRP A 102 -1.88 -5.49 -31.71
N ARG A 103 -3.02 -4.93 -31.28
CA ARG A 103 -3.44 -4.89 -29.86
C ARG A 103 -3.66 -6.29 -29.26
N GLN A 104 -4.01 -7.26 -30.09
CA GLN A 104 -4.18 -8.67 -29.71
C GLN A 104 -2.90 -9.51 -29.89
N ASN A 105 -1.78 -8.88 -30.24
CA ASN A 105 -0.51 -9.53 -30.55
C ASN A 105 -0.63 -10.62 -31.63
N GLU A 106 -1.43 -10.38 -32.67
CA GLU A 106 -1.64 -11.30 -33.79
C GLU A 106 -0.85 -10.88 -35.04
N LEU A 107 -0.12 -11.82 -35.66
CA LEU A 107 0.52 -11.60 -36.95
C LEU A 107 -0.53 -11.59 -38.06
N MET A 108 -0.53 -10.52 -38.86
CA MET A 108 -1.45 -10.35 -39.98
C MET A 108 -0.69 -10.00 -41.26
N ALA A 109 -1.27 -10.36 -42.41
CA ALA A 109 -0.74 -9.97 -43.70
C ALA A 109 -0.72 -8.42 -43.84
N PRO A 110 0.36 -7.82 -44.34
CA PRO A 110 0.42 -6.38 -44.56
C PRO A 110 -0.67 -5.90 -45.53
N LEU A 111 -1.18 -4.69 -45.31
CA LEU A 111 -2.15 -4.03 -46.18
C LEU A 111 -1.52 -2.84 -46.88
N PHE A 112 -1.92 -2.64 -48.13
CA PHE A 112 -1.51 -1.53 -48.96
C PHE A 112 -2.71 -0.61 -49.23
N PHE A 113 -2.50 0.70 -49.07
CA PHE A 113 -3.49 1.72 -49.38
C PHE A 113 -2.85 2.85 -50.19
N GLU A 114 -3.62 3.48 -51.07
CA GLU A 114 -3.18 4.60 -51.89
C GLU A 114 -4.23 5.71 -51.83
N ASP A 115 -3.79 6.95 -51.55
CA ASP A 115 -4.62 8.15 -51.64
C ASP A 115 -4.05 9.06 -52.74
N SER A 116 -4.70 9.01 -53.89
CA SER A 116 -4.33 9.76 -55.09
C SER A 116 -4.47 11.28 -54.91
N LYS A 117 -5.40 11.75 -54.06
CA LYS A 117 -5.58 13.19 -53.80
C LYS A 117 -4.39 13.75 -53.03
N SER A 118 -3.92 12.98 -52.05
CA SER A 118 -2.80 13.34 -51.20
C SER A 118 -1.44 12.90 -51.75
N ARG A 119 -1.42 12.15 -52.87
CA ARG A 119 -0.21 11.59 -53.51
C ARG A 119 0.65 10.80 -52.53
N ILE A 120 -0.01 9.94 -51.75
CA ILE A 120 0.61 9.12 -50.71
C ILE A 120 0.16 7.66 -50.87
N SER A 121 1.10 6.73 -50.73
CA SER A 121 0.81 5.31 -50.57
C SER A 121 1.34 4.86 -49.20
N ILE A 122 0.65 3.91 -48.58
CA ILE A 122 1.08 3.33 -47.32
C ILE A 122 1.04 1.81 -47.38
N THR A 123 2.03 1.20 -46.74
CA THR A 123 2.04 -0.23 -46.43
C THR A 123 2.09 -0.37 -44.91
N ILE A 124 1.03 -0.93 -44.33
CA ILE A 124 0.94 -1.16 -42.89
C ILE A 124 1.00 -2.66 -42.59
N GLY A 125 1.79 -3.06 -41.61
CA GLY A 125 1.94 -4.46 -41.23
C GLY A 125 2.39 -4.64 -39.79
N ILE A 126 2.29 -5.87 -39.30
CA ILE A 126 2.66 -6.28 -37.95
C ILE A 126 3.88 -7.19 -38.06
N TYR A 127 4.96 -6.84 -37.36
CA TYR A 127 6.25 -7.50 -37.54
C TYR A 127 6.92 -7.78 -36.20
N LYS A 128 7.76 -8.82 -36.18
CA LYS A 128 8.70 -9.03 -35.08
C LYS A 128 9.87 -8.07 -35.17
N ILE A 129 10.51 -7.76 -34.05
CA ILE A 129 11.60 -6.78 -33.98
C ILE A 129 12.74 -7.05 -34.98
N ASN A 130 13.12 -8.32 -35.19
CA ASN A 130 14.19 -8.68 -36.11
C ASN A 130 13.84 -8.39 -37.58
N GLU A 131 12.58 -8.47 -37.96
CA GLU A 131 12.11 -8.12 -39.31
C GLU A 131 12.03 -6.60 -39.48
N LEU A 132 11.58 -5.88 -38.45
CA LEU A 132 11.60 -4.42 -38.45
C LEU A 132 13.01 -3.86 -38.61
N ARG A 133 13.99 -4.42 -37.89
CA ARG A 133 15.38 -3.98 -37.98
C ARG A 133 15.89 -4.06 -39.43
N LYS A 134 15.49 -5.08 -40.19
CA LYS A 134 15.80 -5.18 -41.63
C LYS A 134 15.18 -4.05 -42.46
N GLN A 135 13.95 -3.63 -42.12
CA GLN A 135 13.28 -2.49 -42.77
C GLN A 135 13.92 -1.15 -42.42
N ILE A 136 14.58 -1.05 -41.26
CA ILE A 136 15.27 0.16 -40.77
C ILE A 136 16.68 0.29 -41.35
N LEU A 137 17.34 -0.80 -41.78
CA LEU A 137 18.70 -0.78 -42.34
C LEU A 137 18.98 0.33 -43.38
N PRO A 138 18.07 0.67 -44.33
CA PRO A 138 18.32 1.74 -45.29
C PRO A 138 18.09 3.16 -44.74
N ALA A 139 17.67 3.32 -43.48
CA ALA A 139 17.37 4.62 -42.88
C ALA A 139 18.60 5.55 -42.89
N ARG A 140 18.40 6.78 -43.38
CA ARG A 140 19.42 7.85 -43.37
C ARG A 140 19.43 8.64 -42.07
N SER A 141 18.27 8.74 -41.43
CA SER A 141 18.08 9.38 -40.13
C SER A 141 16.78 8.90 -39.48
N GLY A 142 16.62 9.12 -38.20
CA GLY A 142 15.37 8.78 -37.52
C GLY A 142 15.32 9.21 -36.07
N ILE A 143 14.12 9.14 -35.50
CA ILE A 143 13.86 9.38 -34.08
C ILE A 143 13.34 8.07 -33.50
N LEU A 144 13.99 7.64 -32.43
CA LEU A 144 13.71 6.40 -31.71
C LEU A 144 12.77 6.70 -30.54
N GLY A 145 11.57 6.16 -30.59
CA GLY A 145 10.59 6.20 -29.50
C GLY A 145 10.76 5.08 -28.47
N SER A 146 11.57 4.07 -28.77
CA SER A 146 11.88 2.94 -27.88
C SER A 146 13.32 2.49 -28.05
N ARG A 147 14.00 2.22 -26.93
CA ARG A 147 15.39 1.72 -26.92
C ARG A 147 15.56 0.33 -27.54
N GLU A 148 14.52 -0.52 -27.51
CA GLU A 148 14.58 -1.89 -28.04
C GLU A 148 14.80 -1.92 -29.56
N ILE A 149 14.35 -0.88 -30.27
CA ILE A 149 14.55 -0.72 -31.70
C ILE A 149 16.02 -0.42 -32.02
N ARG A 150 16.73 0.29 -31.12
CA ARG A 150 18.13 0.69 -31.32
C ARG A 150 19.11 -0.48 -31.27
N LYS A 151 18.82 -1.51 -30.47
CA LYS A 151 19.72 -2.64 -30.25
C LYS A 151 20.07 -3.30 -31.59
N ASP A 152 21.36 -3.44 -31.87
CA ASP A 152 21.93 -4.01 -33.10
C ASP A 152 21.81 -3.15 -34.38
N LEU A 153 21.41 -1.88 -34.29
CA LEU A 153 21.57 -0.92 -35.39
C LEU A 153 23.02 -0.39 -35.44
N ALA A 154 23.59 -0.23 -36.63
CA ALA A 154 24.98 0.18 -36.80
C ALA A 154 25.23 1.63 -36.33
N ASP A 155 26.35 1.86 -35.65
CA ASP A 155 26.82 3.19 -35.27
C ASP A 155 27.24 3.97 -36.55
N GLY A 156 26.64 5.15 -36.77
CA GLY A 156 26.99 6.04 -37.89
C GLY A 156 25.80 6.70 -38.61
N VAL A 157 24.57 6.24 -38.37
CA VAL A 157 23.34 6.89 -38.83
C VAL A 157 22.85 7.90 -37.78
N LEU A 158 22.33 9.06 -38.21
CA LEU A 158 21.75 10.10 -37.34
C LEU A 158 20.44 9.62 -36.70
N PHE A 159 20.54 8.78 -35.68
CA PHE A 159 19.41 8.35 -34.86
C PHE A 159 19.34 9.14 -33.55
N PHE A 160 18.24 9.86 -33.37
CA PHE A 160 17.94 10.60 -32.14
C PHE A 160 17.17 9.68 -31.20
N ASP A 161 17.77 9.29 -30.09
CA ASP A 161 17.10 8.60 -28.99
C ASP A 161 16.76 9.57 -27.85
N ARG A 162 16.28 9.03 -26.72
CA ARG A 162 15.92 9.82 -25.53
C ARG A 162 17.04 10.73 -25.01
N ASN A 163 18.30 10.43 -25.30
CA ASN A 163 19.43 11.29 -24.92
C ASN A 163 19.54 12.53 -25.81
N HIS A 164 18.91 12.52 -26.98
CA HIS A 164 19.05 13.57 -27.99
C HIS A 164 17.78 14.37 -28.26
N TYR A 165 16.59 13.93 -27.81
CA TYR A 165 15.35 14.71 -27.95
C TYR A 165 14.47 14.65 -26.70
N SER A 166 13.89 15.81 -26.35
CA SER A 166 13.05 16.00 -25.17
C SER A 166 11.58 15.67 -25.44
N ARG A 167 10.89 15.09 -24.45
CA ARG A 167 9.44 14.77 -24.43
C ARG A 167 8.93 14.90 -23.00
N LYS A 168 7.64 15.07 -22.76
CA LYS A 168 7.12 15.21 -21.39
C LYS A 168 7.00 13.87 -20.67
N PHE A 169 6.63 12.80 -21.38
CA PHE A 169 6.44 11.48 -20.78
C PHE A 169 7.66 10.58 -21.07
N HIS A 170 8.14 9.85 -20.06
CA HIS A 170 9.25 8.91 -20.20
C HIS A 170 8.74 7.48 -20.36
N THR A 171 8.04 7.25 -21.46
CA THR A 171 7.53 5.92 -21.82
C THR A 171 7.83 5.61 -23.28
N ALA A 172 7.85 4.32 -23.63
CA ALA A 172 7.99 3.88 -25.00
C ALA A 172 6.91 4.53 -25.89
N SER A 173 7.33 5.05 -27.03
CA SER A 173 6.46 5.69 -28.01
C SER A 173 6.86 5.29 -29.42
N PHE A 174 6.21 5.88 -30.41
CA PHE A 174 6.49 5.60 -31.80
C PHE A 174 7.87 6.11 -32.23
N SER A 175 8.47 5.43 -33.20
CA SER A 175 9.70 5.83 -33.89
C SER A 175 9.38 6.24 -35.32
N VAL A 176 10.14 7.19 -35.86
CA VAL A 176 10.00 7.66 -37.25
C VAL A 176 11.37 7.62 -37.92
N PHE A 177 11.46 6.99 -39.09
CA PHE A 177 12.70 6.88 -39.86
C PHE A 177 12.51 7.44 -41.26
N LEU A 178 13.49 8.18 -41.76
CA LEU A 178 13.57 8.60 -43.15
C LEU A 178 14.44 7.60 -43.92
N LEU A 179 13.81 6.80 -44.78
CA LEU A 179 14.49 5.76 -45.58
C LEU A 179 15.10 6.37 -46.85
N SER A 180 14.33 7.23 -47.52
CA SER A 180 14.76 7.98 -48.70
C SER A 180 14.04 9.33 -48.75
N ASP A 181 14.29 10.15 -49.78
CA ASP A 181 13.63 11.47 -49.90
C ASP A 181 12.12 11.36 -50.17
N THR A 182 11.62 10.16 -50.45
CA THR A 182 10.19 9.88 -50.69
C THR A 182 9.60 8.80 -49.78
N GLU A 183 10.42 8.14 -48.95
CA GLU A 183 9.97 7.01 -48.12
C GLU A 183 10.27 7.24 -46.63
N THR A 184 9.24 7.07 -45.81
CA THR A 184 9.27 7.19 -44.35
C THR A 184 8.75 5.90 -43.71
N LEU A 185 9.28 5.53 -42.55
CA LEU A 185 8.83 4.39 -41.77
C LEU A 185 8.39 4.86 -40.38
N TRP A 186 7.13 4.63 -40.04
CA TRP A 186 6.55 4.98 -38.74
C TRP A 186 6.23 3.70 -37.97
N ILE A 187 6.88 3.50 -36.83
CA ILE A 187 6.84 2.24 -36.07
C ILE A 187 6.27 2.48 -34.68
N HIS A 188 5.29 1.69 -34.26
CA HIS A 188 4.78 1.66 -32.89
C HIS A 188 5.36 0.47 -32.13
N PRO A 189 5.70 0.65 -30.84
CA PRO A 189 6.12 -0.45 -29.97
C PRO A 189 4.99 -1.49 -29.83
N PRO A 190 5.22 -2.65 -29.20
CA PRO A 190 4.15 -3.60 -28.93
C PRO A 190 3.05 -3.01 -28.05
N ALA A 191 1.82 -3.49 -28.26
CA ALA A 191 0.72 -3.23 -27.36
C ALA A 191 0.81 -4.21 -26.17
N GLY A 192 0.87 -3.69 -24.94
CA GLY A 192 0.94 -4.54 -23.75
C GLY A 192 2.25 -5.32 -23.63
N ASP A 193 2.14 -6.59 -23.25
CA ASP A 193 3.23 -7.56 -23.04
C ASP A 193 3.65 -8.31 -24.33
N GLY A 194 3.06 -7.95 -25.48
CA GLY A 194 3.39 -8.54 -26.77
C GLY A 194 4.81 -8.26 -27.26
N ASP A 195 5.22 -8.99 -28.30
CA ASP A 195 6.51 -8.84 -28.99
C ASP A 195 6.36 -8.32 -30.43
N LEU A 196 5.13 -8.05 -30.86
CA LEU A 196 4.81 -7.59 -32.21
C LEU A 196 4.66 -6.08 -32.28
N TYR A 197 5.31 -5.49 -33.28
CA TYR A 197 5.30 -4.06 -33.54
C TYR A 197 4.43 -3.76 -34.75
N LEU A 198 3.76 -2.62 -34.73
CA LEU A 198 3.06 -2.10 -35.91
C LEU A 198 4.00 -1.19 -36.69
N SER A 199 4.12 -1.41 -37.99
CA SER A 199 4.93 -0.60 -38.91
C SER A 199 4.05 -0.05 -40.01
N ILE A 200 4.22 1.24 -40.32
CA ILE A 200 3.57 1.96 -41.40
C ILE A 200 4.68 2.55 -42.27
N LYS A 201 4.94 1.90 -43.42
CA LYS A 201 5.78 2.46 -44.48
C LYS A 201 4.94 3.45 -45.28
N ILE A 202 5.44 4.67 -45.44
CA ILE A 202 4.76 5.77 -46.12
C ILE A 202 5.62 6.17 -47.30
N GLU A 203 5.05 6.17 -48.51
CA GLU A 203 5.68 6.68 -49.72
C GLU A 203 4.91 7.92 -50.19
N ALA A 204 5.60 9.04 -50.33
CA ALA A 204 5.01 10.34 -50.64
C ALA A 204 5.93 11.19 -51.50
N GLY A 205 5.42 12.34 -51.97
CA GLY A 205 6.23 13.32 -52.71
C GLY A 205 7.40 13.89 -51.89
N ILE A 206 8.40 14.42 -52.60
CA ILE A 206 9.66 14.95 -52.04
C ILE A 206 9.41 16.03 -50.97
N ASP A 207 8.37 16.87 -51.15
CA ASP A 207 8.01 17.94 -50.21
C ASP A 207 7.81 17.41 -48.77
N LEU A 208 7.19 16.23 -48.63
CA LEU A 208 6.96 15.59 -47.32
C LEU A 208 8.27 15.08 -46.71
N GLY A 209 9.11 14.45 -47.54
CA GLY A 209 10.43 13.97 -47.11
C GLY A 209 11.32 15.10 -46.63
N ASP A 210 11.29 16.24 -47.32
CA ASP A 210 12.02 17.46 -46.94
C ASP A 210 11.48 18.08 -45.64
N GLU A 211 10.15 18.10 -45.42
CA GLU A 211 9.56 18.56 -44.15
C GLU A 211 10.05 17.71 -42.97
N LEU A 212 10.02 16.38 -43.11
CA LEU A 212 10.47 15.46 -42.07
C LEU A 212 11.98 15.59 -41.83
N LYS A 213 12.78 15.65 -42.90
CA LYS A 213 14.22 15.86 -42.85
C LYS A 213 14.57 17.16 -42.13
N ASN A 214 13.89 18.26 -42.45
CA ASN A 214 14.06 19.55 -41.78
C ASN A 214 13.67 19.48 -40.30
N THR A 215 12.57 18.77 -39.99
CA THR A 215 12.13 18.57 -38.60
C THR A 215 13.18 17.81 -37.79
N ILE A 216 13.69 16.68 -38.31
CA ILE A 216 14.74 15.88 -37.67
C ILE A 216 16.04 16.70 -37.52
N ALA A 217 16.46 17.41 -38.58
CA ALA A 217 17.65 18.26 -38.54
C ALA A 217 17.52 19.42 -37.53
N SER A 218 16.30 19.89 -37.24
CA SER A 218 16.06 21.00 -36.30
C SER A 218 16.20 20.62 -34.81
N ILE A 219 16.21 19.33 -34.47
CA ILE A 219 16.17 18.84 -33.07
C ILE A 219 17.30 19.45 -32.24
N SER A 220 18.55 19.31 -32.72
CA SER A 220 19.73 19.81 -32.01
C SER A 220 19.68 21.34 -31.79
N GLY A 221 19.20 22.09 -32.79
CA GLY A 221 19.06 23.55 -32.71
C GLY A 221 17.99 23.97 -31.69
N LYS A 222 16.83 23.29 -31.68
CA LYS A 222 15.77 23.53 -30.69
C LYS A 222 16.24 23.22 -29.27
N ASN A 223 16.94 22.10 -29.06
CA ASN A 223 17.49 21.76 -27.75
C ASN A 223 18.52 22.78 -27.27
N ALA A 224 19.40 23.26 -28.15
CA ALA A 224 20.38 24.30 -27.81
C ALA A 224 19.72 25.62 -27.37
N LYS A 225 18.63 26.02 -28.03
CA LYS A 225 17.84 27.21 -27.67
C LYS A 225 17.12 27.06 -26.32
N ILE A 226 16.63 25.86 -25.98
CA ILE A 226 16.03 25.60 -24.67
C ILE A 226 17.11 25.62 -23.59
N LEU A 227 18.25 24.96 -23.86
CA LEU A 227 19.40 24.93 -22.97
C LEU A 227 19.95 26.32 -22.65
N SER A 228 19.95 27.25 -23.61
CA SER A 228 20.40 28.63 -23.34
C SER A 228 19.46 29.41 -22.41
N ASN A 229 18.23 28.94 -22.22
CA ASN A 229 17.19 29.59 -21.41
C ASN A 229 16.86 28.85 -20.11
N CYS A 230 17.46 27.67 -19.88
CA CYS A 230 17.17 26.88 -18.69
C CYS A 230 17.66 27.57 -17.41
N LYS A 231 17.02 27.25 -16.29
CA LYS A 231 17.38 27.76 -14.96
C LYS A 231 18.23 26.74 -14.20
N SER A 232 19.16 27.24 -13.39
CA SER A 232 19.96 26.41 -12.50
C SER A 232 19.17 26.09 -11.23
N GLU A 233 18.21 25.18 -11.35
CA GLU A 233 17.41 24.65 -10.25
C GLU A 233 17.46 23.11 -10.26
N LEU A 234 16.66 22.46 -9.40
CA LEU A 234 16.53 21.01 -9.32
C LEU A 234 15.09 20.57 -9.62
N PRO A 235 14.88 19.49 -10.40
CA PRO A 235 13.60 18.79 -10.43
C PRO A 235 13.34 18.11 -9.07
N VAL A 236 12.12 17.58 -8.92
CA VAL A 236 11.71 16.82 -7.73
C VAL A 236 11.89 15.33 -7.99
N ILE A 237 12.31 14.58 -6.96
CA ILE A 237 12.25 13.12 -6.97
C ILE A 237 10.77 12.72 -6.80
N SER A 238 10.10 12.39 -7.91
CA SER A 238 8.65 12.15 -7.96
C SER A 238 8.26 10.72 -7.68
N GLU A 239 9.15 9.76 -7.90
CA GLU A 239 8.87 8.36 -7.59
C GLU A 239 10.17 7.56 -7.44
N VAL A 240 10.18 6.57 -6.54
CA VAL A 240 11.34 5.72 -6.27
C VAL A 240 10.91 4.28 -6.14
N PHE A 241 11.64 3.38 -6.79
CA PHE A 241 11.42 1.96 -6.71
C PHE A 241 12.74 1.18 -6.63
N GLY A 242 12.88 0.34 -5.61
CA GLY A 242 14.15 -0.28 -5.21
C GLY A 242 14.08 -1.79 -5.02
N GLU A 243 13.01 -2.45 -5.51
CA GLU A 243 12.84 -3.90 -5.36
C GLU A 243 13.85 -4.69 -6.20
N THR A 244 14.47 -5.70 -5.61
CA THR A 244 15.62 -6.41 -6.21
C THR A 244 15.18 -7.51 -7.16
N GLU A 245 14.10 -8.22 -6.84
CA GLU A 245 13.56 -9.32 -7.65
C GLU A 245 12.35 -8.84 -8.45
N SER A 246 12.51 -7.69 -9.11
CA SER A 246 11.43 -7.04 -9.83
C SER A 246 11.57 -7.17 -11.33
N VAL A 247 10.43 -7.37 -12.02
CA VAL A 247 10.37 -7.39 -13.48
C VAL A 247 10.72 -6.03 -14.11
N THR A 248 10.54 -4.93 -13.37
CA THR A 248 10.88 -3.57 -13.84
C THR A 248 12.33 -3.21 -13.58
N GLY A 249 13.02 -3.94 -12.71
CA GLY A 249 14.28 -3.51 -12.11
C GLY A 249 14.11 -2.27 -11.21
N ARG A 250 15.22 -1.71 -10.77
CA ARG A 250 15.27 -0.58 -9.82
C ARG A 250 15.40 0.76 -10.55
N TRP A 251 14.67 1.77 -10.07
CA TRP A 251 14.55 3.06 -10.76
C TRP A 251 14.19 4.23 -9.83
N ILE A 252 14.51 5.43 -10.29
CA ILE A 252 14.23 6.73 -9.68
C ILE A 252 13.65 7.62 -10.76
N GLU A 253 12.55 8.29 -10.47
CA GLU A 253 11.92 9.25 -11.36
C GLU A 253 12.13 10.68 -10.88
N LEU A 254 12.49 11.54 -11.83
CA LEU A 254 12.57 12.98 -11.65
C LEU A 254 11.45 13.67 -12.44
N PHE A 255 10.81 14.65 -11.81
CA PHE A 255 9.76 15.46 -12.43
C PHE A 255 10.09 16.95 -12.33
N ASN A 256 10.00 17.66 -13.44
CA ASN A 256 10.08 19.11 -13.46
C ASN A 256 8.70 19.74 -13.19
N SER A 257 8.44 20.07 -11.93
CA SER A 257 7.22 20.77 -11.50
C SER A 257 7.21 22.28 -11.81
N LYS A 258 8.29 22.83 -12.37
CA LYS A 258 8.41 24.25 -12.69
C LYS A 258 7.78 24.55 -14.04
N GLN A 259 7.39 25.81 -14.24
CA GLN A 259 6.88 26.32 -15.51
C GLN A 259 7.99 26.68 -16.52
N TYR A 260 9.25 26.39 -16.20
CA TYR A 260 10.42 26.71 -17.01
C TYR A 260 11.40 25.53 -17.10
N PRO A 261 12.25 25.47 -18.13
CA PRO A 261 13.24 24.41 -18.26
C PRO A 261 14.32 24.47 -17.18
N ILE A 262 14.78 23.31 -16.70
CA ILE A 262 15.84 23.19 -15.68
C ILE A 262 17.12 22.63 -16.32
N CYS A 263 18.27 23.23 -16.04
CA CYS A 263 19.55 22.75 -16.59
C CYS A 263 20.06 21.49 -15.88
N GLU A 264 20.30 20.40 -16.62
CA GLU A 264 20.72 19.08 -16.09
C GLU A 264 22.20 19.04 -15.66
N ALA A 265 23.05 19.89 -16.24
CA ALA A 265 24.49 19.85 -16.01
C ALA A 265 24.85 19.98 -14.53
N GLY A 266 25.69 19.04 -14.03
CA GLY A 266 26.19 19.03 -12.66
C GLY A 266 25.23 18.47 -11.61
N MET A 267 24.13 17.82 -12.02
CA MET A 267 23.26 17.08 -11.11
C MET A 267 23.88 15.74 -10.68
N GLU A 268 23.74 15.41 -9.41
CA GLU A 268 24.21 14.15 -8.82
C GLU A 268 23.14 13.54 -7.92
N PHE A 269 22.95 12.22 -8.02
CA PHE A 269 22.29 11.44 -6.97
C PHE A 269 23.26 11.22 -5.82
N VAL A 270 22.80 11.44 -4.60
CA VAL A 270 23.53 11.12 -3.37
C VAL A 270 22.69 10.14 -2.54
N LEU A 271 23.20 8.92 -2.36
CA LEU A 271 22.54 7.87 -1.61
C LEU A 271 23.52 7.29 -0.58
N PHE A 272 23.28 7.52 0.71
CA PHE A 272 24.19 7.12 1.80
C PHE A 272 25.67 7.49 1.54
N GLY A 273 25.91 8.70 1.04
CA GLY A 273 27.26 9.21 0.73
C GLY A 273 27.85 8.73 -0.61
N ASN A 274 27.21 7.80 -1.31
CA ASN A 274 27.55 7.45 -2.68
C ASN A 274 27.01 8.54 -3.63
N ARG A 275 27.91 9.31 -4.24
CA ARG A 275 27.60 10.35 -5.21
C ARG A 275 27.74 9.81 -6.63
N VAL A 276 26.71 10.01 -7.45
CA VAL A 276 26.68 9.54 -8.83
C VAL A 276 26.15 10.65 -9.73
N VAL A 277 26.98 11.10 -10.66
CA VAL A 277 26.61 12.13 -11.64
C VAL A 277 25.53 11.59 -12.57
N LEU A 278 24.50 12.39 -12.83
CA LEU A 278 23.47 12.02 -13.79
C LEU A 278 24.06 11.95 -15.21
N PRO A 279 23.76 10.90 -16.00
CA PRO A 279 24.16 10.83 -17.40
C PRO A 279 23.61 12.03 -18.17
N LYS A 280 24.44 12.60 -19.04
CA LYS A 280 24.04 13.74 -19.88
C LYS A 280 23.04 13.28 -20.94
N THR A 281 21.88 13.94 -21.00
CA THR A 281 20.89 13.75 -22.06
C THR A 281 20.81 15.00 -22.95
N THR A 282 19.64 15.60 -23.10
CA THR A 282 19.43 16.86 -23.84
C THR A 282 19.98 18.08 -23.09
N GLY A 283 20.50 17.90 -21.88
CA GLY A 283 21.12 18.94 -21.04
C GLY A 283 20.12 19.80 -20.27
N HIS A 284 18.81 19.59 -20.44
CA HIS A 284 17.76 20.32 -19.76
C HIS A 284 16.54 19.42 -19.52
N PHE A 285 15.70 19.72 -18.53
CA PHE A 285 14.36 19.16 -18.34
C PHE A 285 13.31 20.17 -18.80
N LEU A 286 12.33 19.78 -19.61
CA LEU A 286 11.20 20.61 -20.02
C LEU A 286 10.22 20.84 -18.86
N PRO A 287 9.43 21.92 -18.87
CA PRO A 287 8.30 22.10 -17.95
C PRO A 287 7.33 20.92 -18.02
N GLY A 288 7.04 20.30 -16.88
CA GLY A 288 6.17 19.12 -16.79
C GLY A 288 6.77 17.83 -17.34
N GLU A 289 8.07 17.80 -17.64
CA GLU A 289 8.76 16.56 -18.05
C GLU A 289 9.05 15.65 -16.88
N THR A 290 8.78 14.37 -17.09
CA THR A 290 9.18 13.26 -16.25
C THR A 290 10.37 12.52 -16.89
N ARG A 291 11.33 12.05 -16.07
CA ARG A 291 12.41 11.16 -16.50
C ARG A 291 12.66 10.01 -15.54
N VAL A 292 12.78 8.81 -16.09
CA VAL A 292 13.11 7.59 -15.35
C VAL A 292 14.59 7.29 -15.51
N TYR A 293 15.31 7.29 -14.39
CA TYR A 293 16.69 6.85 -14.25
C TYR A 293 16.71 5.48 -13.59
N ALA A 294 17.38 4.50 -14.18
CA ALA A 294 17.26 3.13 -13.71
C ALA A 294 18.54 2.31 -13.93
N GLU A 295 18.61 1.15 -13.30
CA GLU A 295 19.75 0.25 -13.45
C GLU A 295 19.84 -0.35 -14.86
N GLU A 296 21.03 -0.77 -15.28
CA GLU A 296 21.25 -1.30 -16.63
C GLU A 296 20.43 -2.55 -16.98
N SER A 297 19.98 -3.33 -16.00
CA SER A 297 19.16 -4.54 -16.21
C SER A 297 17.66 -4.29 -16.25
N SER A 298 17.19 -3.07 -15.97
CA SER A 298 15.76 -2.74 -15.96
C SER A 298 15.09 -3.07 -17.31
N SER A 299 13.79 -3.39 -17.32
CA SER A 299 13.00 -3.57 -18.54
C SER A 299 12.38 -2.25 -19.04
N LEU A 300 12.21 -1.26 -18.16
CA LEU A 300 11.59 0.03 -18.45
C LEU A 300 12.35 0.83 -19.54
N GLU A 301 11.63 1.69 -20.25
CA GLU A 301 12.25 2.81 -20.98
C GLU A 301 12.91 3.73 -19.95
N ARG A 302 14.22 3.96 -20.09
CA ARG A 302 15.03 4.62 -19.05
C ARG A 302 16.26 5.33 -19.58
N ILE A 303 16.83 6.16 -18.72
CA ILE A 303 18.24 6.56 -18.75
C ILE A 303 19.03 5.67 -17.78
N PRO A 304 20.01 4.87 -18.26
CA PRO A 304 20.79 3.98 -17.39
C PRO A 304 21.76 4.76 -16.50
N VAL A 305 21.77 4.48 -15.20
CA VAL A 305 22.73 5.08 -14.26
C VAL A 305 23.62 4.00 -13.65
N SER A 306 24.92 4.11 -13.93
CA SER A 306 25.96 3.23 -13.40
C SER A 306 26.55 3.79 -12.09
N GLY A 307 27.04 2.90 -11.22
CA GLY A 307 27.72 3.29 -9.97
C GLY A 307 26.81 3.61 -8.79
N LEU A 308 25.49 3.76 -9.00
CA LEU A 308 24.53 3.91 -7.90
C LEU A 308 24.33 2.59 -7.18
N ARG A 309 24.38 2.62 -5.84
CA ARG A 309 24.08 1.45 -5.00
C ARG A 309 22.57 1.20 -4.94
N TRP A 310 22.00 0.71 -6.03
CA TRP A 310 20.55 0.51 -6.17
C TRP A 310 19.88 -0.28 -5.03
N GLY A 311 20.59 -1.22 -4.40
CA GLY A 311 20.06 -1.97 -3.24
C GLY A 311 19.87 -1.13 -1.98
N ASP A 312 20.56 -0.01 -1.86
CA ASP A 312 20.43 0.90 -0.72
C ASP A 312 19.10 1.68 -0.74
N LEU A 313 18.35 1.68 -1.85
CA LEU A 313 17.01 2.30 -1.93
C LEU A 313 16.00 1.67 -0.93
N LYS A 314 16.24 0.42 -0.50
CA LYS A 314 15.44 -0.28 0.52
C LYS A 314 15.80 0.10 1.96
N ARG A 315 16.89 0.84 2.17
CA ARG A 315 17.37 1.17 3.52
C ARG A 315 16.70 2.43 4.03
N ASN A 316 16.48 2.49 5.34
CA ASN A 316 16.01 3.69 6.00
C ASN A 316 17.08 4.79 5.90
N GLY A 317 16.72 5.97 5.40
CA GLY A 317 17.64 7.08 5.17
C GLY A 317 17.09 8.08 4.17
N SER A 318 17.93 8.59 3.27
CA SER A 318 17.49 9.52 2.24
C SER A 318 18.21 9.37 0.92
N LEU A 319 17.46 9.64 -0.15
CA LEU A 319 17.94 9.83 -1.51
C LEU A 319 17.93 11.33 -1.79
N GLN A 320 19.08 11.89 -2.14
CA GLN A 320 19.21 13.30 -2.44
C GLN A 320 19.53 13.50 -3.92
N LEU A 321 18.96 14.54 -4.52
CA LEU A 321 19.40 15.11 -5.78
C LEU A 321 20.13 16.41 -5.44
N SER A 322 21.38 16.52 -5.85
CA SER A 322 22.23 17.67 -5.53
C SER A 322 22.76 18.34 -6.79
N LYS A 323 22.97 19.65 -6.71
CA LYS A 323 23.65 20.45 -7.74
C LYS A 323 24.26 21.68 -7.09
N GLN A 324 25.60 21.76 -7.04
CA GLN A 324 26.31 22.83 -6.33
C GLN A 324 25.83 22.92 -4.86
N GLU A 325 25.28 24.06 -4.44
CA GLU A 325 24.72 24.26 -3.09
C GLU A 325 23.23 23.88 -3.00
N LEU A 326 22.56 23.57 -4.12
CA LEU A 326 21.16 23.15 -4.14
C LEU A 326 21.02 21.67 -3.80
N LEU A 327 20.00 21.37 -3.00
CA LEU A 327 19.67 20.01 -2.58
C LEU A 327 18.15 19.83 -2.55
N THR A 328 17.68 18.75 -3.16
CA THR A 328 16.35 18.19 -2.95
C THR A 328 16.51 16.82 -2.31
N GLU A 329 15.74 16.53 -1.27
CA GLU A 329 15.84 15.27 -0.53
C GLU A 329 14.51 14.51 -0.55
N ARG A 330 14.62 13.18 -0.63
CA ARG A 330 13.51 12.26 -0.42
C ARG A 330 13.87 11.29 0.70
N ILE A 331 13.04 11.27 1.74
CA ILE A 331 13.15 10.29 2.82
C ILE A 331 12.78 8.92 2.26
N LEU A 332 13.68 7.96 2.48
CA LEU A 332 13.46 6.54 2.24
C LEU A 332 13.05 5.94 3.59
N PRO A 333 11.81 5.49 3.76
CA PRO A 333 11.33 5.00 5.06
C PRO A 333 12.00 3.69 5.49
N GLY A 334 12.71 3.03 4.56
CA GLY A 334 13.28 1.70 4.76
C GLY A 334 12.24 0.59 4.65
N GLY A 335 12.70 -0.61 4.34
CA GLY A 335 11.83 -1.78 4.14
C GLY A 335 11.70 -2.19 2.67
N GLY A 336 10.79 -3.13 2.42
CA GLY A 336 10.51 -3.65 1.09
C GLY A 336 9.55 -2.77 0.29
N TYR A 337 9.42 -3.10 -0.99
CA TYR A 337 8.43 -2.50 -1.89
C TYR A 337 7.22 -3.43 -2.08
N ARG A 338 7.28 -4.64 -1.51
CA ARG A 338 6.24 -5.65 -1.60
C ARG A 338 5.41 -5.68 -0.33
N TYR A 339 4.11 -5.42 -0.49
CA TYR A 339 3.11 -5.41 0.57
C TYR A 339 2.07 -6.48 0.27
N GLY A 340 2.36 -7.70 0.74
CA GLY A 340 1.53 -8.85 0.45
C GLY A 340 1.65 -9.30 -1.02
N SER A 341 0.55 -9.24 -1.77
CA SER A 341 0.53 -9.51 -3.21
C SER A 341 0.95 -8.30 -4.04
N GLU A 342 0.89 -7.10 -3.48
CA GLU A 342 1.12 -5.84 -4.20
C GLU A 342 2.59 -5.43 -4.14
N THR A 343 3.05 -4.77 -5.20
CA THR A 343 4.37 -4.15 -5.29
C THR A 343 4.16 -2.68 -5.58
N LEU A 344 4.52 -1.85 -4.61
CA LEU A 344 4.24 -0.42 -4.58
C LEU A 344 5.56 0.36 -4.63
N SER A 345 5.60 1.43 -5.41
CA SER A 345 6.68 2.43 -5.44
C SER A 345 6.39 3.58 -4.47
N TRP A 346 7.41 4.36 -4.17
CA TRP A 346 7.30 5.51 -3.26
C TRP A 346 7.15 6.81 -4.03
N LYS A 347 6.05 7.54 -3.82
CA LYS A 347 5.76 8.88 -4.36
C LYS A 347 5.81 9.96 -3.26
N PRO A 348 5.95 11.27 -3.55
CA PRO A 348 5.98 12.35 -2.57
C PRO A 348 4.95 12.22 -1.43
N ALA A 349 3.70 11.92 -1.76
CA ALA A 349 2.62 11.74 -0.80
C ALA A 349 2.68 10.42 -0.03
N GLY A 350 3.38 9.39 -0.50
CA GLY A 350 3.46 8.09 0.16
C GLY A 350 3.73 6.96 -0.81
N PHE A 351 2.77 6.06 -0.99
CA PHE A 351 2.84 4.96 -1.96
C PHE A 351 2.08 5.29 -3.24
N SER A 352 2.47 4.63 -4.32
CA SER A 352 1.66 4.52 -5.54
C SER A 352 0.35 3.76 -5.31
N GLU A 353 -0.61 4.00 -6.20
CA GLU A 353 -1.96 3.42 -6.16
C GLU A 353 -2.12 2.31 -7.21
N CYS A 354 -2.88 1.28 -6.87
CA CYS A 354 -3.19 0.14 -7.75
C CYS A 354 -4.39 0.46 -8.65
N GLY A 355 -4.48 -0.17 -9.82
CA GLY A 355 -5.63 0.00 -10.72
C GLY A 355 -5.67 1.35 -11.44
N SER A 356 -4.55 2.07 -11.47
CA SER A 356 -4.40 3.26 -12.30
C SER A 356 -4.45 2.87 -13.79
N ASN A 357 -5.28 3.57 -14.57
CA ASN A 357 -5.31 3.44 -16.03
C ASN A 357 -3.99 3.86 -16.72
N ARG A 358 -2.99 4.32 -15.94
CA ARG A 358 -1.64 4.68 -16.41
C ARG A 358 -0.60 3.59 -16.19
N GLN A 359 -0.98 2.50 -15.53
CA GLN A 359 -0.09 1.37 -15.36
C GLN A 359 0.35 0.89 -16.74
N LEU A 360 1.66 0.68 -16.88
CA LEU A 360 2.20 0.19 -18.15
C LEU A 360 1.61 -1.20 -18.42
N PRO A 361 1.00 -1.44 -19.59
CA PRO A 361 0.14 -2.61 -19.80
C PRO A 361 0.88 -3.95 -19.81
N TYR A 362 2.22 -3.96 -19.79
CA TYR A 362 3.04 -5.17 -19.62
C TYR A 362 3.35 -5.49 -18.15
N LEU A 363 3.00 -4.61 -17.21
CA LEU A 363 3.21 -4.86 -15.78
C LEU A 363 2.07 -5.71 -15.22
N PRO A 364 2.36 -6.72 -14.39
CA PRO A 364 1.31 -7.45 -13.67
C PRO A 364 0.42 -6.49 -12.89
N GLU A 365 -0.88 -6.77 -12.76
CA GLU A 365 -1.81 -5.91 -12.00
C GLU A 365 -1.36 -5.64 -10.55
N SER A 366 -0.58 -6.55 -9.97
CA SER A 366 0.03 -6.38 -8.65
C SER A 366 1.10 -5.28 -8.57
N TYR A 367 1.61 -4.79 -9.69
CA TYR A 367 2.61 -3.73 -9.79
C TYR A 367 1.95 -2.36 -9.87
N CYS A 368 1.63 -1.80 -8.73
CA CYS A 368 0.94 -0.53 -8.65
C CYS A 368 1.97 0.57 -8.83
N MET A 369 2.26 0.98 -10.06
CA MET A 369 3.22 2.04 -10.39
C MET A 369 3.01 2.50 -11.83
N ASP A 370 3.40 3.74 -12.12
CA ASP A 370 3.24 4.39 -13.43
C ASP A 370 4.51 5.16 -13.84
N PRO A 371 5.68 4.48 -13.91
CA PRO A 371 6.94 5.14 -14.25
C PRO A 371 6.84 5.86 -15.59
N GLY A 372 7.31 7.10 -15.61
CA GLY A 372 7.36 7.94 -16.80
C GLY A 372 6.14 8.82 -17.02
N PHE A 373 5.13 8.77 -16.14
CA PHE A 373 3.96 9.64 -16.17
C PHE A 373 4.03 10.71 -15.08
N PRO A 374 3.70 11.99 -15.37
CA PRO A 374 3.72 13.02 -14.35
C PRO A 374 2.66 12.79 -13.27
N ALA A 375 3.03 13.07 -12.02
CA ALA A 375 2.09 13.10 -10.91
C ALA A 375 0.96 14.13 -11.17
N GLY A 376 -0.30 13.73 -11.02
CA GLY A 376 -1.44 14.65 -11.08
C GLY A 376 -1.98 14.99 -12.48
N VAL A 377 -1.55 14.31 -13.55
CA VAL A 377 -2.32 14.35 -14.82
C VAL A 377 -3.72 13.74 -14.55
N ASN A 378 -4.76 14.12 -15.28
CA ASN A 378 -6.17 13.84 -14.96
C ASN A 378 -6.52 12.35 -14.76
N PRO A 379 -6.99 11.90 -13.57
CA PRO A 379 -7.84 10.72 -13.51
C PRO A 379 -9.05 10.97 -14.42
N LEU A 380 -9.45 9.96 -15.20
CA LEU A 380 -10.64 10.07 -16.03
C LEU A 380 -11.82 10.55 -15.17
N LEU A 381 -12.52 11.58 -15.63
CA LEU A 381 -13.70 12.13 -14.97
C LEU A 381 -14.81 11.06 -14.92
N GLY A 382 -14.87 10.34 -13.82
CA GLY A 382 -15.99 9.51 -13.39
C GLY A 382 -16.00 9.57 -11.88
N LYS A 383 -17.10 10.04 -11.26
CA LYS A 383 -17.22 10.31 -9.81
C LYS A 383 -16.48 9.27 -8.94
N GLU A 384 -15.26 9.58 -8.54
CA GLU A 384 -14.55 8.80 -7.53
C GLU A 384 -15.07 9.23 -6.16
N PHE A 385 -15.35 8.25 -5.30
CA PHE A 385 -15.63 8.53 -3.88
C PHE A 385 -14.45 9.31 -3.29
N PRO A 386 -14.71 10.27 -2.37
CA PRO A 386 -13.62 11.00 -1.71
C PRO A 386 -12.70 10.04 -0.94
N GLY A 387 -11.46 10.46 -0.71
CA GLY A 387 -10.57 9.78 0.23
C GLY A 387 -11.18 9.78 1.64
N CYS A 388 -11.00 8.67 2.38
CA CYS A 388 -11.50 8.57 3.75
C CYS A 388 -10.70 9.47 4.71
N ASP A 389 -11.39 10.13 5.66
CA ASP A 389 -10.73 10.86 6.76
C ASP A 389 -10.23 9.87 7.81
N PRO A 390 -8.95 9.91 8.23
CA PRO A 390 -8.44 9.03 9.28
C PRO A 390 -9.21 9.12 10.60
N ARG A 391 -9.82 10.26 10.91
CA ARG A 391 -10.56 10.51 12.16
C ARG A 391 -11.93 9.83 12.19
N ASP A 392 -12.40 9.35 11.05
CA ASP A 392 -13.66 8.62 10.92
C ASP A 392 -13.46 7.12 11.14
N PHE A 393 -12.30 6.67 11.62
CA PHE A 393 -12.03 5.29 11.99
C PHE A 393 -11.80 5.15 13.49
N ILE A 394 -12.43 4.15 14.09
CA ILE A 394 -12.18 3.73 15.47
C ILE A 394 -11.71 2.28 15.48
N LEU A 395 -10.87 1.92 16.45
CA LEU A 395 -10.45 0.55 16.66
C LEU A 395 -11.65 -0.29 17.12
N GLU A 396 -11.97 -1.37 16.41
CA GLU A 396 -13.01 -2.33 16.82
C GLU A 396 -12.35 -3.55 17.48
N GLU A 397 -11.36 -4.16 16.81
CA GLU A 397 -10.67 -5.35 17.30
C GLU A 397 -9.17 -5.29 17.00
N LEU A 398 -8.34 -5.65 17.98
CA LEU A 398 -6.89 -5.76 17.87
C LEU A 398 -6.44 -7.17 18.24
N ASN A 399 -5.79 -7.87 17.30
CA ASN A 399 -5.12 -9.13 17.58
C ASN A 399 -3.59 -8.92 17.61
N PRO A 400 -2.98 -8.80 18.80
CA PRO A 400 -1.56 -8.47 18.91
C PRO A 400 -0.63 -9.70 18.89
N ILE A 401 -1.18 -10.91 18.99
CA ILE A 401 -0.40 -12.17 19.14
C ILE A 401 -0.28 -12.92 17.81
N GLY A 402 -1.37 -13.02 17.07
CA GLY A 402 -1.55 -13.96 15.96
C GLY A 402 -2.54 -15.07 16.34
N ILE A 403 -2.56 -16.14 15.54
CA ILE A 403 -3.53 -17.23 15.64
C ILE A 403 -2.79 -18.58 15.66
N TYR A 404 -3.24 -19.53 16.49
CA TYR A 404 -2.79 -20.91 16.34
C TYR A 404 -3.54 -21.54 15.17
N TRP A 405 -2.80 -21.85 14.12
CA TRP A 405 -3.30 -22.54 12.94
C TRP A 405 -2.64 -23.91 12.88
N GLU A 406 -3.43 -24.98 12.87
CA GLU A 406 -2.92 -26.36 12.84
C GLU A 406 -1.87 -26.63 13.95
N GLY A 407 -2.11 -26.10 15.15
CA GLY A 407 -1.25 -26.29 16.33
C GLY A 407 0.03 -25.45 16.37
N LYS A 408 0.25 -24.55 15.40
CA LYS A 408 1.42 -23.64 15.40
C LYS A 408 0.97 -22.19 15.51
N LEU A 409 1.65 -21.42 16.37
CA LEU A 409 1.39 -19.99 16.47
C LEU A 409 1.89 -19.29 15.21
N ARG A 410 0.97 -18.67 14.49
CA ARG A 410 1.24 -17.87 13.30
C ARG A 410 1.18 -16.39 13.66
N SER A 411 2.33 -15.84 14.00
CA SER A 411 2.48 -14.41 14.31
C SER A 411 2.28 -13.51 13.09
N ASP A 412 2.37 -14.05 11.88
CA ASP A 412 2.02 -13.38 10.63
C ASP A 412 0.51 -13.19 10.46
N LEU A 413 -0.33 -13.97 11.16
CA LEU A 413 -1.80 -13.86 11.14
C LEU A 413 -2.35 -12.86 12.18
N LYS A 414 -1.57 -11.84 12.54
CA LYS A 414 -2.06 -10.69 13.31
C LYS A 414 -2.97 -9.82 12.45
N PHE A 415 -3.92 -9.14 13.08
CA PHE A 415 -4.83 -8.23 12.39
C PHE A 415 -5.30 -7.07 13.28
N ILE A 416 -5.78 -6.03 12.60
CA ILE A 416 -6.44 -4.85 13.18
C ILE A 416 -7.74 -4.66 12.41
N ASP A 417 -8.85 -4.57 13.12
CA ASP A 417 -10.15 -4.20 12.56
C ASP A 417 -10.51 -2.78 12.97
N LEU A 418 -10.78 -1.94 11.97
CA LEU A 418 -11.25 -0.58 12.14
C LEU A 418 -12.73 -0.48 11.75
N GLU A 419 -13.56 0.08 12.62
CA GLU A 419 -14.91 0.49 12.27
C GLU A 419 -14.88 1.90 11.67
N TYR A 420 -15.47 2.04 10.49
CA TYR A 420 -15.68 3.35 9.88
C TYR A 420 -16.99 3.99 10.38
N ILE A 421 -16.88 5.13 11.06
CA ILE A 421 -17.99 5.90 11.64
C ILE A 421 -18.37 7.13 10.81
N GLY A 422 -17.70 7.35 9.67
CA GLY A 422 -17.97 8.48 8.80
C GLY A 422 -19.30 8.34 8.03
N TYR A 423 -19.97 9.47 7.80
CA TYR A 423 -21.31 9.52 7.20
C TYR A 423 -21.33 9.39 5.67
N ARG A 424 -20.17 9.38 5.01
CA ARG A 424 -20.04 9.34 3.56
C ARG A 424 -19.23 8.13 3.13
N GLU A 425 -19.67 7.50 2.05
CA GLU A 425 -18.87 6.46 1.40
C GLU A 425 -17.57 7.05 0.85
N CYS A 426 -16.44 6.37 1.11
CA CYS A 426 -15.09 6.87 0.82
C CYS A 426 -14.14 5.75 0.37
N LYS A 427 -12.98 6.12 -0.18
CA LYS A 427 -11.89 5.20 -0.54
C LYS A 427 -10.74 5.29 0.47
N PRO A 428 -10.28 4.18 1.07
CA PRO A 428 -9.20 4.19 2.05
C PRO A 428 -7.82 4.15 1.40
N GLU A 429 -7.73 4.19 0.07
CA GLU A 429 -6.50 3.98 -0.71
C GLU A 429 -5.37 4.94 -0.27
N ASN A 430 -5.71 6.14 0.20
CA ASN A 430 -4.77 7.15 0.72
C ASN A 430 -4.31 6.94 2.17
N LEU A 431 -4.87 5.96 2.88
CA LEU A 431 -4.56 5.73 4.29
C LEU A 431 -3.33 4.83 4.45
N GLU A 432 -2.56 5.06 5.50
CA GLU A 432 -1.48 4.17 5.95
C GLU A 432 -1.48 4.01 7.46
N PHE A 433 -1.08 2.83 7.92
CA PHE A 433 -0.74 2.60 9.32
C PHE A 433 0.72 2.94 9.57
N GLN A 434 0.97 3.58 10.70
CA GLN A 434 2.31 3.86 11.20
C GLN A 434 2.45 3.35 12.63
N TRP A 435 3.51 2.58 12.90
CA TRP A 435 3.89 2.16 14.25
C TRP A 435 5.41 2.05 14.34
N ALA A 436 6.00 2.50 15.44
CA ALA A 436 7.45 2.58 15.59
C ALA A 436 8.14 3.21 14.35
N GLN A 437 8.93 2.43 13.59
CA GLN A 437 9.54 2.85 12.31
C GLN A 437 8.88 2.21 11.08
N SER A 438 7.85 1.40 11.27
CA SER A 438 7.14 0.70 10.20
C SER A 438 6.00 1.56 9.65
N THR A 439 5.88 1.60 8.34
CA THR A 439 4.73 2.20 7.64
C THR A 439 4.14 1.18 6.69
N VAL A 440 2.82 1.02 6.71
CA VAL A 440 2.11 0.06 5.88
C VAL A 440 0.91 0.71 5.20
N PRO A 441 0.80 0.65 3.87
CA PRO A 441 -0.31 1.26 3.16
C PRO A 441 -1.59 0.47 3.36
N ILE A 442 -2.74 1.13 3.26
CA ILE A 442 -4.03 0.49 3.16
C ILE A 442 -4.41 0.44 1.68
N SER A 443 -4.60 -0.77 1.17
CA SER A 443 -5.16 -1.05 -0.16
C SER A 443 -6.40 -1.92 0.00
N THR A 444 -7.49 -1.51 -0.64
CA THR A 444 -8.75 -2.25 -0.72
C THR A 444 -9.29 -2.15 -2.14
N THR A 445 -10.01 -3.18 -2.60
CA THR A 445 -10.59 -3.21 -3.95
C THR A 445 -11.91 -2.45 -4.07
N GLY A 446 -12.44 -1.93 -2.96
CA GLY A 446 -13.72 -1.22 -2.92
C GLY A 446 -13.75 -0.02 -1.99
N SER A 447 -14.89 0.66 -1.99
CA SER A 447 -15.23 1.76 -1.08
C SER A 447 -15.70 1.25 0.29
N ILE A 448 -15.51 2.10 1.31
CA ILE A 448 -15.92 1.88 2.69
C ILE A 448 -17.19 2.67 2.96
N LYS A 449 -18.16 2.02 3.61
CA LYS A 449 -19.45 2.60 4.01
C LYS A 449 -19.54 2.69 5.53
N GLU A 450 -20.44 3.55 6.03
CA GLU A 450 -20.70 3.68 7.46
C GLU A 450 -20.92 2.29 8.12
N LYS A 451 -20.30 2.07 9.27
CA LYS A 451 -20.31 0.82 10.07
C LYS A 451 -19.65 -0.39 9.42
N SER A 452 -19.01 -0.24 8.27
CA SER A 452 -18.19 -1.31 7.72
C SER A 452 -16.89 -1.48 8.49
N ILE A 453 -16.42 -2.73 8.57
CA ILE A 453 -15.15 -3.09 9.20
C ILE A 453 -14.07 -3.21 8.14
N LEU A 454 -13.05 -2.38 8.25
CA LEU A 454 -11.80 -2.48 7.49
C LEU A 454 -10.82 -3.33 8.27
N THR A 455 -10.51 -4.51 7.75
CA THR A 455 -9.53 -5.43 8.35
C THR A 455 -8.17 -5.26 7.68
N VAL A 456 -7.14 -5.03 8.48
CA VAL A 456 -5.75 -5.01 8.02
C VAL A 456 -4.99 -6.14 8.67
N GLY A 457 -4.48 -7.08 7.87
CA GLY A 457 -3.82 -8.29 8.37
C GLY A 457 -3.57 -9.31 7.27
N ALA A 458 -2.85 -10.39 7.58
CA ALA A 458 -2.47 -11.41 6.58
C ALA A 458 -3.38 -12.65 6.63
N LEU A 459 -4.69 -12.45 6.70
CA LEU A 459 -5.66 -13.51 7.01
C LEU A 459 -6.13 -14.26 5.74
N PRO A 460 -5.70 -15.51 5.51
CA PRO A 460 -5.95 -16.18 4.24
C PRO A 460 -7.44 -16.50 4.00
N PHE A 461 -8.20 -16.71 5.06
CA PHE A 461 -9.63 -17.00 4.99
C PHE A 461 -10.50 -15.77 4.71
N LEU A 462 -9.92 -14.56 4.65
CA LEU A 462 -10.61 -13.33 4.25
C LEU A 462 -10.20 -12.81 2.86
N PHE A 463 -9.38 -13.57 2.12
CA PHE A 463 -8.98 -13.16 0.77
C PHE A 463 -10.21 -12.98 -0.15
N GLY A 464 -10.20 -11.87 -0.89
CA GLY A 464 -11.28 -11.50 -1.83
C GLY A 464 -12.37 -10.60 -1.24
N ALA A 465 -12.37 -10.36 0.07
CA ALA A 465 -13.29 -9.39 0.67
C ALA A 465 -12.88 -7.94 0.37
N ALA A 466 -13.86 -7.10 0.01
CA ALA A 466 -13.63 -5.72 -0.42
C ALA A 466 -13.09 -4.80 0.69
N THR A 467 -13.24 -5.18 1.97
CA THR A 467 -12.80 -4.40 3.13
C THR A 467 -11.56 -4.98 3.82
N VAL A 468 -10.79 -5.80 3.11
CA VAL A 468 -9.56 -6.40 3.63
C VAL A 468 -8.35 -5.79 2.94
N SER A 469 -7.42 -5.28 3.75
CA SER A 469 -6.09 -4.93 3.31
C SER A 469 -5.08 -5.99 3.74
N TYR A 470 -4.60 -6.77 2.79
CA TYR A 470 -3.70 -7.89 3.06
C TYR A 470 -2.29 -7.39 3.43
N ARG A 471 -1.95 -7.44 4.72
CA ARG A 471 -0.69 -6.88 5.29
C ARG A 471 -0.10 -7.76 6.38
N ASN A 472 1.22 -7.92 6.39
CA ASN A 472 1.92 -8.65 7.44
C ASN A 472 2.20 -7.74 8.64
N LEU A 473 1.53 -8.00 9.76
CA LEU A 473 1.67 -7.24 11.01
C LEU A 473 2.54 -7.95 12.06
N SER A 474 3.34 -8.95 11.68
CA SER A 474 4.11 -9.78 12.62
C SER A 474 5.02 -8.99 13.56
N SER A 475 5.56 -7.85 13.12
CA SER A 475 6.42 -6.98 13.93
C SER A 475 5.67 -6.07 14.91
N LEU A 476 4.35 -5.91 14.77
CA LEU A 476 3.52 -5.10 15.67
C LEU A 476 3.48 -5.73 17.07
N LYS A 477 3.77 -4.94 18.10
CA LYS A 477 3.60 -5.33 19.50
C LYS A 477 2.44 -4.57 20.11
N LEU A 478 1.80 -5.18 21.12
CA LEU A 478 0.71 -4.53 21.87
C LEU A 478 1.15 -3.22 22.53
N SER A 479 2.42 -3.11 22.91
CA SER A 479 3.00 -1.90 23.51
C SER A 479 3.31 -0.79 22.51
N ASP A 480 3.24 -1.07 21.20
CA ASP A 480 3.59 -0.07 20.19
C ASP A 480 2.38 0.85 19.96
N PRO A 481 2.51 2.17 20.11
CA PRO A 481 1.47 3.08 19.66
C PRO A 481 1.38 3.00 18.14
N PHE A 482 0.17 3.01 17.60
CA PHE A 482 -0.04 3.04 16.16
C PHE A 482 -1.17 3.99 15.76
N GLN A 483 -0.97 4.61 14.61
CA GLN A 483 -1.81 5.68 14.09
C GLN A 483 -2.14 5.44 12.62
N LEU A 484 -3.29 5.96 12.23
CA LEU A 484 -3.76 6.03 10.86
C LEU A 484 -3.41 7.40 10.29
N ARG A 485 -2.86 7.45 9.09
CA ARG A 485 -2.48 8.71 8.43
C ARG A 485 -3.04 8.76 7.02
N ASP A 486 -3.60 9.91 6.66
CA ASP A 486 -3.87 10.26 5.27
C ASP A 486 -2.59 10.82 4.64
N ARG A 487 -2.11 10.11 3.63
CA ARG A 487 -0.88 10.38 2.90
C ARG A 487 -0.93 11.68 2.10
N MET A 488 -2.11 12.05 1.59
CA MET A 488 -2.30 13.23 0.74
C MET A 488 -2.40 14.50 1.57
N THR A 489 -3.16 14.47 2.66
CA THR A 489 -3.39 15.65 3.52
C THR A 489 -2.40 15.76 4.68
N GLY A 490 -1.75 14.66 5.04
CA GLY A 490 -0.88 14.56 6.21
C GLY A 490 -1.63 14.44 7.55
N VAL A 491 -2.96 14.38 7.53
CA VAL A 491 -3.78 14.22 8.76
C VAL A 491 -3.50 12.88 9.40
N THR A 492 -3.30 12.88 10.72
CA THR A 492 -3.03 11.67 11.53
C THR A 492 -4.10 11.48 12.60
N HIS A 493 -4.49 10.24 12.87
CA HIS A 493 -5.39 9.85 13.94
C HIS A 493 -4.78 8.68 14.73
N SER A 494 -4.57 8.86 16.04
CA SER A 494 -4.07 7.80 16.92
C SER A 494 -5.16 6.75 17.13
N ILE A 495 -4.87 5.50 16.76
CA ILE A 495 -5.80 4.37 16.90
C ILE A 495 -5.56 3.64 18.22
N TRP A 496 -4.29 3.54 18.64
CA TRP A 496 -3.87 2.85 19.86
C TRP A 496 -2.62 3.52 20.43
N ASP A 497 -2.55 3.71 21.74
CA ASP A 497 -1.48 4.45 22.43
C ASP A 497 -0.39 3.55 23.04
N GLY A 498 -0.53 2.22 22.95
CA GLY A 498 0.42 1.26 23.52
C GLY A 498 0.28 1.02 25.02
N ALA A 499 -0.47 1.86 25.74
CA ALA A 499 -0.64 1.78 27.19
C ALA A 499 -1.96 1.10 27.59
N GLY A 500 -2.89 0.97 26.66
CA GLY A 500 -4.27 0.66 27.00
C GLY A 500 -4.94 1.91 27.56
N ILE A 501 -6.25 2.01 27.37
CA ILE A 501 -6.99 3.24 27.67
C ILE A 501 -6.92 3.53 29.18
N ILE A 502 -6.80 4.80 29.56
CA ILE A 502 -6.38 5.35 30.88
C ILE A 502 -7.08 4.76 32.14
N GLU A 503 -8.15 3.96 32.00
CA GLU A 503 -8.88 3.26 33.07
C GLU A 503 -8.88 1.71 32.94
N THR A 504 -7.99 1.13 32.11
CA THR A 504 -7.95 -0.30 31.76
C THR A 504 -6.84 -1.08 32.49
N PRO A 505 -6.94 -2.42 32.56
CA PRO A 505 -5.89 -3.26 33.14
C PRO A 505 -4.52 -3.03 32.50
N ASN A 506 -3.48 -3.03 33.31
CA ASN A 506 -2.11 -2.78 32.85
C ASN A 506 -1.50 -4.02 32.14
N ARG A 507 -2.19 -5.17 32.18
CA ARG A 507 -1.76 -6.45 31.57
C ARG A 507 -2.94 -7.23 30.98
N PHE A 508 -2.65 -8.07 29.99
CA PHE A 508 -3.64 -8.91 29.32
C PHE A 508 -3.12 -10.35 29.19
N ALA A 509 -3.95 -11.33 29.59
CA ALA A 509 -3.65 -12.75 29.43
C ALA A 509 -4.39 -13.29 28.20
N LEU A 510 -3.77 -13.18 27.03
CA LEU A 510 -4.42 -13.38 25.72
C LEU A 510 -4.02 -14.69 25.01
N GLU A 511 -3.22 -15.54 25.65
CA GLU A 511 -2.68 -16.75 25.05
C GLU A 511 -2.92 -17.95 25.98
N ILE A 512 -3.47 -19.04 25.43
CA ILE A 512 -3.27 -20.38 25.97
C ILE A 512 -2.15 -21.03 25.14
N PRO A 513 -0.93 -21.19 25.69
CA PRO A 513 0.21 -21.64 24.92
C PRO A 513 -0.04 -22.98 24.22
N GLY A 514 0.12 -22.99 22.90
CA GLY A 514 -0.08 -24.17 22.04
C GLY A 514 -1.52 -24.43 21.61
N VAL A 515 -2.50 -23.64 22.08
CA VAL A 515 -3.92 -23.98 21.94
C VAL A 515 -4.74 -22.84 21.35
N ALA A 516 -4.72 -21.66 21.94
CA ALA A 516 -5.61 -20.58 21.54
C ALA A 516 -5.07 -19.18 21.86
N THR A 517 -5.63 -18.19 21.17
CA THR A 517 -5.39 -16.76 21.42
C THR A 517 -6.71 -16.01 21.48
N SER A 518 -6.69 -14.88 22.21
CA SER A 518 -7.76 -13.89 22.26
C SER A 518 -7.27 -12.57 21.67
N SER A 519 -8.13 -11.88 20.94
CA SER A 519 -7.95 -10.46 20.60
C SER A 519 -8.49 -9.57 21.72
N LEU A 520 -8.37 -8.25 21.51
CA LEU A 520 -8.92 -7.18 22.33
C LEU A 520 -10.00 -6.47 21.52
N LEU A 521 -11.18 -6.24 22.11
CA LEU A 521 -12.20 -5.36 21.55
C LEU A 521 -12.09 -3.99 22.18
N ILE A 522 -12.22 -2.91 21.40
CA ILE A 522 -12.15 -1.54 21.91
C ILE A 522 -13.48 -0.84 21.62
N ARG A 523 -14.21 -0.45 22.67
CA ARG A 523 -15.49 0.26 22.53
C ARG A 523 -15.69 1.30 23.61
N ASN A 524 -16.13 2.50 23.22
CA ASN A 524 -16.37 3.61 24.13
C ASN A 524 -15.17 3.87 25.07
N ASN A 525 -13.96 3.85 24.50
CA ASN A 525 -12.73 4.01 25.25
C ASN A 525 -12.50 2.96 26.36
N ARG A 526 -12.95 1.73 26.15
CA ARG A 526 -12.70 0.60 27.06
C ARG A 526 -12.27 -0.63 26.28
N THR A 527 -11.48 -1.47 26.94
CA THR A 527 -10.98 -2.72 26.38
C THR A 527 -11.77 -3.91 26.93
N TYR A 528 -12.18 -4.80 26.05
CA TYR A 528 -12.91 -6.02 26.36
C TYR A 528 -12.24 -7.22 25.71
N LEU A 529 -12.60 -8.42 26.15
CA LEU A 529 -12.24 -9.65 25.45
C LEU A 529 -13.46 -10.16 24.67
N PRO A 530 -13.28 -10.63 23.42
CA PRO A 530 -14.37 -11.19 22.66
C PRO A 530 -14.98 -12.42 23.31
N LEU A 531 -16.25 -12.65 22.98
CA LEU A 531 -16.96 -13.87 23.34
C LEU A 531 -16.36 -15.07 22.61
N ARG A 532 -16.67 -16.27 23.09
CA ARG A 532 -16.42 -17.47 22.30
C ARG A 532 -17.43 -17.54 21.16
N GLY A 533 -16.98 -17.88 19.96
CA GLY A 533 -17.87 -18.01 18.81
C GLY A 533 -17.38 -19.01 17.78
N GLU A 534 -18.05 -19.05 16.64
CA GLU A 534 -17.63 -19.90 15.53
C GLU A 534 -16.27 -19.45 14.99
N VAL A 535 -15.33 -20.39 14.94
CA VAL A 535 -13.98 -20.18 14.40
C VAL A 535 -13.87 -20.80 13.01
N PHE A 536 -12.96 -20.27 12.19
CA PHE A 536 -12.67 -20.83 10.88
C PHE A 536 -12.06 -22.23 10.98
N ALA A 537 -12.23 -23.06 9.95
CA ALA A 537 -11.62 -24.39 9.88
C ALA A 537 -10.09 -24.30 10.05
N GLY A 538 -9.50 -25.23 10.81
CA GLY A 538 -8.05 -25.23 11.09
C GLY A 538 -7.64 -24.44 12.35
N ILE A 539 -8.58 -23.71 12.96
CA ILE A 539 -8.41 -22.97 14.22
C ILE A 539 -9.07 -23.75 15.37
N HIS A 540 -8.43 -23.75 16.54
CA HIS A 540 -9.02 -24.36 17.73
C HIS A 540 -10.24 -23.58 18.24
N HIS A 541 -11.29 -24.28 18.66
CA HIS A 541 -12.53 -23.67 19.16
C HIS A 541 -12.40 -22.80 20.43
N LEU A 542 -11.24 -22.77 21.09
CA LEU A 542 -10.96 -21.86 22.23
C LEU A 542 -10.48 -20.47 21.78
N HIS A 543 -10.24 -20.25 20.49
CA HIS A 543 -9.92 -18.92 19.99
C HIS A 543 -11.07 -17.95 20.19
N ARG A 544 -10.71 -16.71 20.53
CA ARG A 544 -11.64 -15.58 20.72
C ARG A 544 -11.18 -14.45 19.80
N VAL A 545 -11.47 -14.58 18.51
CA VAL A 545 -11.10 -13.63 17.45
C VAL A 545 -12.20 -13.58 16.41
N PHE A 546 -12.54 -12.39 15.89
CA PHE A 546 -13.62 -12.22 14.92
C PHE A 546 -13.25 -11.23 13.80
N PRO A 547 -12.17 -11.52 13.04
CA PRO A 547 -11.70 -10.60 12.03
C PRO A 547 -12.77 -10.31 10.97
N GLY A 548 -12.93 -9.03 10.63
CA GLY A 548 -13.83 -8.53 9.60
C GLY A 548 -15.29 -8.43 10.03
N LYS A 549 -15.60 -8.61 11.32
CA LYS A 549 -16.98 -8.59 11.83
C LYS A 549 -17.08 -7.72 13.07
N LYS A 550 -18.15 -6.93 13.12
CA LYS A 550 -18.54 -6.26 14.37
C LYS A 550 -19.07 -7.31 15.35
N THR A 551 -18.47 -7.38 16.53
CA THR A 551 -18.80 -8.44 17.51
C THR A 551 -19.85 -8.01 18.54
N GLY A 552 -20.57 -8.97 19.11
CA GLY A 552 -21.32 -8.71 20.33
C GLY A 552 -20.37 -8.63 21.52
N PHE A 553 -20.66 -7.75 22.49
CA PHE A 553 -20.16 -7.91 23.85
C PHE A 553 -21.36 -7.89 24.77
N GLU A 554 -21.49 -8.91 25.61
CA GLU A 554 -22.48 -8.94 26.67
C GLU A 554 -21.74 -9.33 27.94
N PHE A 555 -22.08 -8.68 29.04
CA PHE A 555 -21.60 -9.06 30.36
C PHE A 555 -22.82 -9.30 31.23
N SER A 556 -23.11 -10.56 31.47
CA SER A 556 -24.06 -10.98 32.49
C SER A 556 -23.40 -12.08 33.34
N GLY A 557 -23.80 -12.28 34.58
CA GLY A 557 -23.20 -13.30 35.44
C GLY A 557 -22.00 -12.85 36.29
N ARG A 558 -21.46 -13.81 37.05
CA ARG A 558 -20.40 -13.64 38.04
C ARG A 558 -19.55 -14.90 38.09
N SER A 559 -18.30 -14.77 38.51
CA SER A 559 -17.39 -15.89 38.74
C SER A 559 -16.73 -15.78 40.12
N LEU A 560 -16.19 -16.89 40.61
CA LEU A 560 -15.62 -17.00 41.95
C LEU A 560 -14.21 -17.59 41.89
N LEU A 561 -13.34 -17.16 42.80
CA LEU A 561 -12.00 -17.73 42.99
C LEU A 561 -12.13 -19.15 43.56
N SER A 562 -11.72 -20.17 42.82
CA SER A 562 -11.91 -21.58 43.20
C SER A 562 -10.66 -22.26 43.76
N GLU A 563 -9.48 -21.96 43.22
CA GLU A 563 -8.21 -22.53 43.67
C GLU A 563 -7.07 -21.51 43.52
N ILE A 564 -6.08 -21.56 44.41
CA ILE A 564 -4.90 -20.71 44.37
C ILE A 564 -3.64 -21.47 44.79
N SER A 565 -2.64 -21.49 43.92
CA SER A 565 -1.28 -21.93 44.24
C SER A 565 -0.37 -20.72 44.35
N TRP A 566 -0.21 -20.19 45.57
CA TRP A 566 0.67 -19.06 45.85
C TRP A 566 2.14 -19.48 46.02
N ALA A 567 2.36 -20.73 46.44
CA ALA A 567 3.68 -21.27 46.71
C ALA A 567 4.39 -21.76 45.43
N GLY A 568 3.62 -22.21 44.43
CA GLY A 568 4.11 -22.94 43.25
C GLY A 568 4.13 -24.46 43.51
N SER A 569 5.01 -25.18 42.81
CA SER A 569 5.14 -26.64 42.93
C SER A 569 6.56 -27.09 43.27
N TYR A 570 6.76 -28.38 43.52
CA TYR A 570 8.08 -29.02 43.51
C TYR A 570 8.10 -30.13 42.46
N LYS A 571 9.18 -30.18 41.66
CA LYS A 571 9.55 -31.33 40.84
C LYS A 571 10.74 -32.01 41.50
N GLY A 572 10.49 -33.10 42.23
CA GLY A 572 11.47 -33.67 43.16
C GLY A 572 11.88 -32.65 44.24
N ILE A 573 13.15 -32.23 44.23
CA ILE A 573 13.66 -31.22 45.17
C ILE A 573 13.63 -29.79 44.62
N GLU A 574 13.36 -29.63 43.32
CA GLU A 574 13.46 -28.34 42.62
C GLU A 574 12.15 -27.54 42.77
N PRO A 575 12.21 -26.31 43.32
CA PRO A 575 11.03 -25.46 43.41
C PRO A 575 10.65 -24.90 42.03
N ILE A 576 9.38 -25.02 41.68
CA ILE A 576 8.82 -24.48 40.45
C ILE A 576 7.94 -23.27 40.76
N ALA A 577 8.48 -22.07 40.53
CA ALA A 577 7.75 -20.82 40.77
C ALA A 577 6.71 -20.52 39.67
N SER A 578 6.94 -20.98 38.44
CA SER A 578 6.00 -20.81 37.32
C SER A 578 4.68 -21.55 37.51
N ASP A 579 4.63 -22.50 38.44
CA ASP A 579 3.41 -23.24 38.80
C ASP A 579 2.54 -22.50 39.83
N ARG A 580 2.85 -21.22 40.10
CA ARG A 580 1.92 -20.37 40.81
C ARG A 580 0.76 -20.07 39.89
N PHE A 581 -0.46 -20.28 40.35
CA PHE A 581 -1.65 -20.03 39.54
C PHE A 581 -2.81 -19.56 40.39
N LEU A 582 -3.78 -18.95 39.72
CA LEU A 582 -5.10 -18.65 40.25
C LEU A 582 -6.13 -19.31 39.34
N GLU A 583 -7.12 -19.96 39.94
CA GLU A 583 -8.23 -20.55 39.25
C GLU A 583 -9.53 -19.82 39.59
N VAL A 584 -10.33 -19.61 38.56
CA VAL A 584 -11.66 -19.03 38.67
C VAL A 584 -12.67 -20.03 38.13
N GLN A 585 -13.77 -20.19 38.87
CA GLN A 585 -14.91 -20.99 38.47
C GLN A 585 -16.07 -20.11 38.01
N SER A 586 -16.65 -20.46 36.87
CA SER A 586 -17.91 -19.88 36.38
C SER A 586 -18.94 -20.98 36.11
N GLU A 587 -20.14 -20.81 36.65
CA GLU A 587 -21.27 -21.72 36.42
C GLU A 587 -22.04 -21.39 35.15
N THR A 588 -21.88 -20.18 34.61
CA THR A 588 -22.59 -19.71 33.42
C THR A 588 -21.61 -19.28 32.34
N GLU A 589 -22.06 -19.38 31.08
CA GLU A 589 -21.31 -18.85 29.93
C GLU A 589 -21.15 -17.34 30.00
N ALA A 590 -22.02 -16.67 30.74
CA ALA A 590 -22.20 -15.22 30.69
C ALA A 590 -21.01 -14.41 31.26
N ALA A 591 -20.26 -14.98 32.21
CA ALA A 591 -19.04 -14.34 32.71
C ALA A 591 -17.89 -14.65 31.74
N HIS A 592 -17.75 -13.84 30.69
CA HIS A 592 -16.82 -14.14 29.59
C HIS A 592 -15.38 -13.67 29.83
N SER A 593 -15.16 -12.72 30.75
CA SER A 593 -13.84 -12.28 31.17
C SER A 593 -13.90 -11.68 32.56
N ALA A 594 -12.76 -11.64 33.24
CA ALA A 594 -12.64 -11.05 34.56
C ALA A 594 -11.41 -10.16 34.67
N LEU A 595 -11.52 -9.13 35.50
CA LEU A 595 -10.40 -8.30 35.92
C LEU A 595 -9.85 -8.83 37.24
N LEU A 596 -8.63 -9.33 37.22
CA LEU A 596 -7.91 -9.72 38.43
C LEU A 596 -7.10 -8.54 38.95
N GLU A 597 -7.23 -8.21 40.24
CA GLU A 597 -6.34 -7.27 40.93
C GLU A 597 -5.60 -7.99 42.06
N VAL A 598 -4.27 -7.79 42.11
CA VAL A 598 -3.42 -8.25 43.21
C VAL A 598 -2.83 -7.02 43.90
N GLU A 599 -3.25 -6.80 45.13
CA GLU A 599 -2.81 -5.71 46.01
C GLU A 599 -1.87 -6.27 47.08
N THR A 600 -0.74 -5.61 47.28
CA THR A 600 0.29 -5.99 48.27
C THR A 600 0.35 -5.00 49.43
N ASP A 601 0.94 -5.39 50.56
CA ASP A 601 1.21 -4.50 51.72
C ASP A 601 1.85 -3.15 51.37
N SER A 602 2.63 -3.10 50.28
CA SER A 602 3.29 -1.88 49.81
C SER A 602 2.33 -0.86 49.18
N GLY A 603 1.04 -1.22 49.00
CA GLY A 603 0.06 -0.43 48.25
C GLY A 603 0.18 -0.61 46.73
N SER A 604 1.12 -1.42 46.23
CA SER A 604 1.22 -1.75 44.82
C SER A 604 0.05 -2.63 44.40
N ILE A 605 -0.67 -2.19 43.36
CA ILE A 605 -1.77 -2.92 42.71
C ILE A 605 -1.33 -3.31 41.32
N THR A 606 -1.49 -4.58 40.97
CA THR A 606 -1.35 -5.05 39.59
C THR A 606 -2.66 -5.62 39.11
N SER A 607 -3.03 -5.30 37.86
CA SER A 607 -4.28 -5.72 37.25
C SER A 607 -4.06 -6.50 35.96
N ALA A 608 -4.84 -7.55 35.73
CA ALA A 608 -4.79 -8.35 34.52
C ALA A 608 -6.20 -8.69 34.03
N LEU A 609 -6.47 -8.43 32.74
CA LEU A 609 -7.68 -8.92 32.06
C LEU A 609 -7.40 -10.31 31.50
N PHE A 610 -8.30 -11.25 31.74
CA PHE A 610 -8.18 -12.59 31.16
C PHE A 610 -9.55 -13.20 30.84
N PRO A 611 -9.62 -14.11 29.86
CA PRO A 611 -10.85 -14.81 29.51
C PRO A 611 -11.31 -15.75 30.62
N ILE A 612 -12.63 -15.86 30.76
CA ILE A 612 -13.30 -16.85 31.61
C ILE A 612 -14.11 -17.77 30.72
N ASP A 613 -13.89 -19.07 30.88
CA ASP A 613 -14.64 -20.17 30.28
C ASP A 613 -15.61 -20.76 31.31
N VAL A 614 -16.67 -21.42 30.82
CA VAL A 614 -17.55 -22.22 31.70
C VAL A 614 -16.75 -23.32 32.36
N GLY A 615 -16.99 -23.54 33.65
CA GLY A 615 -16.19 -24.45 34.46
C GLY A 615 -15.01 -23.70 35.04
N PHE A 616 -13.78 -24.14 34.73
CA PHE A 616 -12.55 -23.65 35.36
C PHE A 616 -11.67 -22.89 34.37
N SER A 617 -11.18 -21.72 34.79
CA SER A 617 -10.23 -20.90 34.05
C SER A 617 -8.99 -20.65 34.90
N VAL A 618 -7.82 -21.05 34.41
CA VAL A 618 -6.56 -20.96 35.15
C VAL A 618 -5.69 -19.85 34.57
N LEU A 619 -5.17 -18.98 35.44
CA LEU A 619 -4.24 -17.91 35.11
C LEU A 619 -2.87 -18.18 35.75
N SER A 620 -1.79 -18.05 34.96
CA SER A 620 -0.41 -18.18 35.45
C SER A 620 0.59 -17.41 34.58
N SER A 621 1.86 -17.42 35.01
CA SER A 621 3.01 -16.87 34.27
C SER A 621 3.33 -17.59 32.95
N GLY A 622 2.83 -18.82 32.80
CA GLY A 622 3.07 -19.67 31.65
C GLY A 622 2.43 -21.04 31.81
N LYS A 623 2.89 -22.01 31.02
CA LYS A 623 2.46 -23.41 31.15
C LYS A 623 2.93 -23.98 32.49
N LEU A 624 2.04 -24.68 33.20
CA LEU A 624 2.38 -25.37 34.46
C LEU A 624 3.26 -26.59 34.15
N ILE A 625 4.37 -26.71 34.87
CA ILE A 625 5.34 -27.79 34.70
C ILE A 625 4.81 -29.07 35.34
N CYS A 626 4.29 -29.00 36.58
CA CYS A 626 3.74 -30.18 37.23
C CYS A 626 2.38 -30.60 36.69
N PHE A 627 1.67 -29.73 35.98
CA PHE A 627 0.34 -29.96 35.41
C PHE A 627 0.29 -29.59 33.92
N PRO A 628 1.03 -30.32 33.06
CA PRO A 628 1.25 -29.92 31.67
C PRO A 628 0.02 -30.05 30.76
N GLN A 629 -1.06 -30.70 31.22
CA GLN A 629 -2.33 -30.81 30.48
C GLN A 629 -3.32 -29.69 30.80
N SER A 630 -3.11 -28.96 31.90
CA SER A 630 -3.98 -27.85 32.28
C SER A 630 -3.88 -26.72 31.27
N LEU A 631 -5.04 -26.24 30.82
CA LEU A 631 -5.15 -25.09 29.95
C LEU A 631 -5.02 -23.81 30.78
N VAL A 632 -4.03 -23.00 30.45
CA VAL A 632 -3.67 -21.82 31.24
C VAL A 632 -3.61 -20.59 30.36
N TRP A 633 -4.40 -19.58 30.73
CA TRP A 633 -4.25 -18.23 30.23
C TRP A 633 -2.96 -17.65 30.78
N LYS A 634 -2.05 -17.27 29.88
CA LYS A 634 -0.71 -16.83 30.22
C LYS A 634 -0.66 -15.30 30.35
N ASP A 635 -0.30 -14.82 31.53
CA ASP A 635 0.16 -13.45 31.78
C ASP A 635 1.63 -13.53 32.22
N SER A 636 2.59 -13.15 31.36
CA SER A 636 4.02 -13.26 31.69
C SER A 636 4.44 -12.44 32.92
N GLY A 637 3.66 -11.44 33.32
CA GLY A 637 3.86 -10.65 34.54
C GLY A 637 3.10 -11.17 35.76
N PHE A 638 2.41 -12.32 35.66
CA PHE A 638 1.64 -12.88 36.76
C PHE A 638 2.51 -13.27 37.94
N SER A 639 2.15 -12.79 39.12
CA SER A 639 2.85 -13.10 40.35
C SER A 639 1.90 -13.09 41.55
N LEU A 640 2.08 -14.08 42.42
CA LEU A 640 1.44 -14.14 43.73
C LEU A 640 2.54 -13.97 44.80
N PRO A 641 2.48 -12.91 45.63
CA PRO A 641 3.45 -12.67 46.69
C PRO A 641 3.47 -13.80 47.73
N GLN A 642 4.66 -14.11 48.25
CA GLN A 642 4.83 -15.14 49.29
C GLN A 642 5.04 -14.57 50.69
N THR A 643 5.17 -13.25 50.79
CA THR A 643 5.51 -12.54 52.02
C THR A 643 4.61 -11.32 52.16
N GLY A 644 4.34 -10.90 53.39
CA GLY A 644 3.36 -9.84 53.68
C GLY A 644 1.91 -10.31 53.61
N SER A 645 0.98 -9.36 53.64
CA SER A 645 -0.42 -9.51 53.28
C SER A 645 -0.65 -9.21 51.80
N THR A 646 -1.48 -10.05 51.20
CA THR A 646 -1.94 -9.92 49.81
C THR A 646 -3.46 -9.94 49.79
N ILE A 647 -4.04 -9.09 48.96
CA ILE A 647 -5.47 -9.12 48.64
C ILE A 647 -5.59 -9.41 47.15
N VAL A 648 -6.33 -10.47 46.83
CA VAL A 648 -6.67 -10.86 45.47
C VAL A 648 -8.14 -10.54 45.25
N LYS A 649 -8.46 -9.67 44.30
CA LYS A 649 -9.84 -9.27 43.97
C LYS A 649 -10.16 -9.70 42.55
N LEU A 650 -11.33 -10.32 42.39
CA LEU A 650 -11.92 -10.60 41.10
C LEU A 650 -13.04 -9.60 40.86
N ARG A 651 -12.97 -8.87 39.75
CA ARG A 651 -13.93 -7.82 39.41
C ARG A 651 -14.55 -8.02 38.05
N HIS A 652 -15.76 -7.50 37.94
CA HIS A 652 -16.39 -7.24 36.66
C HIS A 652 -15.51 -6.27 35.85
N PRO A 653 -15.08 -6.63 34.63
CA PRO A 653 -14.10 -5.84 33.87
C PRO A 653 -14.64 -4.48 33.40
N VAL A 654 -15.96 -4.34 33.26
CA VAL A 654 -16.62 -3.09 32.79
C VAL A 654 -17.15 -2.19 33.91
N THR A 655 -17.87 -2.74 34.89
CA THR A 655 -18.51 -1.96 35.97
C THR A 655 -17.58 -1.77 37.17
N GLY A 656 -16.50 -2.54 37.27
CA GLY A 656 -15.63 -2.58 38.44
C GLY A 656 -16.26 -3.26 39.66
N GLU A 657 -17.47 -3.83 39.52
CA GLU A 657 -18.16 -4.56 40.58
C GLU A 657 -17.25 -5.66 41.13
N LEU A 658 -17.11 -5.73 42.45
CA LEU A 658 -16.38 -6.80 43.11
C LEU A 658 -17.20 -8.09 43.02
N TRP A 659 -16.70 -9.08 42.30
CA TRP A 659 -17.29 -10.42 42.27
C TRP A 659 -16.79 -11.26 43.42
N ASP A 660 -15.48 -11.17 43.72
CA ASP A 660 -14.87 -11.99 44.74
C ASP A 660 -13.58 -11.40 45.33
N GLU A 661 -13.22 -11.81 46.54
CA GLU A 661 -12.02 -11.40 47.25
C GLU A 661 -11.42 -12.55 48.09
N LEU A 662 -10.11 -12.69 48.02
CA LEU A 662 -9.31 -13.53 48.91
C LEU A 662 -8.21 -12.69 49.57
N ARG A 663 -8.10 -12.78 50.90
CA ARG A 663 -7.02 -12.18 51.68
C ARG A 663 -6.14 -13.28 52.27
N TYR A 664 -4.83 -13.15 52.13
CA TYR A 664 -3.88 -14.08 52.76
C TYR A 664 -2.61 -13.38 53.23
N SER A 665 -1.98 -13.95 54.26
CA SER A 665 -0.69 -13.51 54.80
C SER A 665 0.44 -14.42 54.33
N SER A 666 1.65 -14.29 54.88
CA SER A 666 2.78 -15.18 54.55
C SER A 666 2.55 -16.66 54.91
N ALA A 667 1.52 -16.98 55.70
CA ALA A 667 1.06 -18.36 55.90
C ALA A 667 0.36 -18.93 54.65
N GLY A 668 -0.21 -18.06 53.82
CA GLY A 668 -0.90 -18.39 52.58
C GLY A 668 -2.28 -19.04 52.75
N PRO A 669 -3.05 -19.16 51.67
CA PRO A 669 -4.35 -19.85 51.62
C PRO A 669 -4.24 -21.40 51.56
N GLY A 670 -3.03 -21.96 51.67
CA GLY A 670 -2.75 -23.40 51.56
C GLY A 670 -1.45 -23.75 52.29
N LYS A 671 -0.91 -24.96 52.09
CA LYS A 671 0.30 -25.43 52.78
C LYS A 671 1.58 -25.19 51.96
N ASN A 672 2.60 -24.59 52.58
CA ASN A 672 3.95 -24.49 52.03
C ASN A 672 5.00 -25.01 53.03
N ASP A 673 5.39 -26.28 52.88
CA ASP A 673 6.42 -26.93 53.71
C ASP A 673 7.71 -27.09 52.90
N THR A 674 8.61 -26.13 53.06
CA THR A 674 9.90 -26.11 52.34
C THR A 674 10.88 -27.16 52.83
N ARG A 675 10.72 -27.68 54.06
CA ARG A 675 11.58 -28.71 54.66
C ARG A 675 11.28 -30.07 54.04
N ASN A 676 10.00 -30.42 53.95
CA ASN A 676 9.56 -31.70 53.38
C ASN A 676 9.26 -31.62 51.88
N LYS A 677 9.45 -30.43 51.26
CA LYS A 677 9.17 -30.17 49.84
C LYS A 677 7.70 -30.44 49.48
N ILE A 678 6.78 -30.11 50.38
CA ILE A 678 5.33 -30.29 50.20
C ILE A 678 4.70 -28.93 49.91
N ARG A 679 3.92 -28.84 48.83
CA ARG A 679 3.09 -27.68 48.53
C ARG A 679 1.66 -28.13 48.27
N ARG A 680 0.70 -27.47 48.92
CA ARG A 680 -0.73 -27.68 48.71
C ARG A 680 -1.35 -26.34 48.33
N SER A 681 -2.10 -26.31 47.24
CA SER A 681 -2.92 -25.15 46.90
C SER A 681 -4.00 -24.94 47.96
N GLY A 682 -4.52 -23.71 48.01
CA GLY A 682 -5.76 -23.41 48.72
C GLY A 682 -6.93 -23.56 47.76
N TYR A 683 -8.01 -24.22 48.16
CA TYR A 683 -9.25 -24.30 47.38
C TYR A 683 -10.45 -23.77 48.17
N GLN A 684 -11.42 -23.24 47.45
CA GLN A 684 -12.68 -22.76 48.00
C GLN A 684 -13.58 -23.95 48.37
N PHE A 685 -13.98 -24.03 49.63
CA PHE A 685 -14.95 -24.99 50.15
C PHE A 685 -16.21 -24.27 50.61
N ILE A 686 -17.35 -24.66 50.06
CA ILE A 686 -18.68 -24.22 50.50
C ILE A 686 -19.29 -25.36 51.33
N ASP A 687 -19.62 -25.09 52.58
CA ASP A 687 -20.29 -26.07 53.44
C ASP A 687 -21.78 -26.25 53.08
N SER A 688 -22.44 -27.23 53.70
CA SER A 688 -23.87 -27.49 53.46
C SER A 688 -24.81 -26.34 53.86
N ASN A 689 -24.30 -25.37 54.63
CA ASN A 689 -25.03 -24.19 55.08
C ASN A 689 -24.71 -22.95 54.20
N GLY A 690 -23.91 -23.13 53.13
CA GLY A 690 -23.50 -22.05 52.24
C GLY A 690 -22.34 -21.20 52.74
N HIS A 691 -21.70 -21.55 53.88
CA HIS A 691 -20.52 -20.83 54.33
C HIS A 691 -19.31 -21.18 53.49
N ARG A 692 -18.66 -20.13 52.99
CA ARG A 692 -17.43 -20.23 52.24
C ARG A 692 -16.21 -20.19 53.16
N SER A 693 -15.30 -21.13 52.95
CA SER A 693 -13.99 -21.18 53.61
C SER A 693 -12.91 -21.62 52.62
N TRP A 694 -11.64 -21.34 52.92
CA TRP A 694 -10.49 -21.82 52.14
C TRP A 694 -9.82 -22.99 52.88
N LYS A 695 -9.49 -24.06 52.16
CA LYS A 695 -8.88 -25.28 52.71
C LYS A 695 -7.68 -25.74 51.87
N ASP A 696 -6.78 -26.51 52.48
CA ASP A 696 -5.67 -27.15 51.76
C ASP A 696 -6.19 -28.22 50.80
N SER A 697 -5.73 -28.23 49.55
CA SER A 697 -5.99 -29.34 48.63
C SER A 697 -5.31 -30.61 49.13
N ASP A 698 -6.08 -31.71 49.20
CA ASP A 698 -5.60 -33.03 49.60
C ASP A 698 -5.64 -34.05 48.45
N ILE A 699 -5.71 -33.56 47.21
CA ILE A 699 -5.66 -34.42 46.02
C ILE A 699 -4.24 -34.98 45.87
N SER A 700 -4.08 -36.22 46.33
CA SER A 700 -2.83 -36.97 46.23
C SER A 700 -2.60 -37.57 44.85
N GLU A 701 -3.65 -37.74 44.03
CA GLU A 701 -3.60 -38.31 42.67
C GLU A 701 -4.45 -37.45 41.72
N SER A 702 -3.88 -36.35 41.22
CA SER A 702 -4.44 -35.64 40.07
C SER A 702 -4.01 -36.36 38.79
N ILE A 703 -4.98 -36.65 37.90
CA ILE A 703 -4.76 -37.37 36.63
C ILE A 703 -3.73 -36.67 35.74
N ASP A 704 -3.61 -35.35 35.86
CA ASP A 704 -2.77 -34.52 35.00
C ASP A 704 -1.44 -34.13 35.64
N ARG A 705 -1.14 -34.63 36.85
CA ARG A 705 0.09 -34.31 37.58
C ARG A 705 1.24 -35.21 37.15
N LEU A 706 2.40 -34.61 36.88
CA LEU A 706 3.63 -35.37 36.64
C LEU A 706 4.02 -36.22 37.85
N PRO A 707 4.49 -37.48 37.66
CA PRO A 707 4.90 -38.35 38.76
C PRO A 707 5.98 -37.75 39.67
N GLU A 708 6.89 -36.94 39.11
CA GLU A 708 7.96 -36.29 39.87
C GLU A 708 7.46 -35.17 40.78
N CYS A 709 6.20 -34.74 40.63
CA CYS A 709 5.57 -33.71 41.44
C CYS A 709 4.68 -34.26 42.55
N PHE A 710 4.93 -35.48 43.01
CA PHE A 710 4.08 -36.22 43.97
C PHE A 710 3.75 -35.48 45.29
N ASN A 711 4.62 -34.56 45.73
CA ASN A 711 4.41 -33.73 46.93
C ASN A 711 3.70 -32.39 46.65
N THR A 712 3.23 -32.17 45.42
CA THR A 712 2.42 -31.01 45.03
C THR A 712 0.95 -31.44 44.92
N HIS A 713 0.09 -30.91 45.79
CA HIS A 713 -1.35 -31.21 45.80
C HIS A 713 -2.11 -29.99 45.27
N ALA A 714 -2.63 -30.10 44.05
CA ALA A 714 -3.42 -29.10 43.37
C ALA A 714 -4.16 -29.76 42.20
N SER A 715 -5.21 -29.12 41.69
CA SER A 715 -6.01 -29.67 40.59
C SER A 715 -6.41 -28.62 39.54
N PRO A 716 -5.46 -27.84 38.99
CA PRO A 716 -5.77 -26.73 38.09
C PRO A 716 -6.55 -27.19 36.86
N GLY A 717 -7.72 -26.60 36.65
CA GLY A 717 -8.66 -26.92 35.57
C GLY A 717 -9.65 -28.03 35.92
N SER A 718 -9.73 -28.46 37.19
CA SER A 718 -10.56 -29.59 37.62
C SER A 718 -11.04 -29.43 39.06
N SER A 719 -12.11 -30.15 39.42
CA SER A 719 -12.69 -30.06 40.76
C SER A 719 -11.76 -30.58 41.86
N ASN A 720 -11.61 -29.82 42.94
CA ASN A 720 -10.88 -30.24 44.15
C ASN A 720 -11.63 -31.30 45.00
N LEU A 721 -12.86 -31.67 44.61
CA LEU A 721 -13.62 -32.70 45.31
C LEU A 721 -13.11 -34.09 44.92
N SER A 722 -12.44 -34.77 45.85
CA SER A 722 -12.13 -36.19 45.69
C SER A 722 -13.42 -36.97 45.43
N THR A 723 -13.45 -37.77 44.36
CA THR A 723 -14.55 -38.69 44.00
C THR A 723 -14.94 -39.70 45.09
N ALA A 724 -14.25 -39.72 46.23
CA ALA A 724 -14.50 -40.63 47.35
C ALA A 724 -15.61 -40.17 48.34
N ARG A 725 -16.42 -39.14 48.02
CA ARG A 725 -17.55 -38.70 48.86
C ARG A 725 -18.87 -38.49 48.09
N GLN A 726 -19.10 -39.31 47.07
CA GLN A 726 -20.42 -39.51 46.47
C GLN A 726 -20.78 -41.01 46.48
N GLU A 727 -20.95 -41.56 47.68
CA GLU A 727 -21.79 -42.73 47.96
C GLU A 727 -22.58 -42.49 49.24
#